data_AF-A0A1B9ID38-F1
#
_entry.id   AF-A0A1B9ID38-F1
#
_cell.length_a   1.000
_cell.length_b   1.000
_cell.length_c   1.000
_cell.angle_alpha   90.00
_cell.angle_beta   90.00
_cell.angle_gamma   90.00
#
_symmetry.space_group_name_H-M   'P 1'
#
loop_
_entity.id
_entity.type
_entity.pdbx_description
1 polymer ?
#
loop_
_entity_poly.entity_id
_entity_poly.type
_entity_poly.pdbx_seq_one_letter_code
_entity_poly.pdbx_strand_id
1 'polypeptide(L)'
;MYRARSFMPGRRALVLSTATVAIGGAYLLSRPAYADSQPIPPYKKRPGPLWSPPSRAQMLEHLRTSGIYVHRTAEGGPEPGAVLKKDEAESEGDDVFDLLIVGGGATGAGTALDAASRGLKVACVERDDFASGTSSKSTKLVHGGVRYLQKAIFELDYEQWKLVKEALKERRVFLETAPHLSSMLPILLPIYTWWQLPYYYAGCKLYDILAGKENMESAYWMGKGKAVEAFPMIKSEGLVGGVVYYDGQHNDSRMNISLVMTAVQHGAVMANHVEVTALHKRPDPSRGGEERIYGATLKDRMTGEEWKVRCRGVINATGPFSDGVRKLDEPTVKEIVAPSAGVHITLPNYYGPKTMGLLDPATSDGRVIFFLPWQGNVIAGTTDSPTTVSQNPIPAEKEIQWILDEVRNYLSPDVKVRRGDVLSAWSGIRPLVMDPAAKNTQSLVRNHMINISKGGLLTIAGGKWTTYRAMAEETVDAAIKEYGLRPNGPSTTEHIKLVGGHAWTKTMYIKLIQQFGLETEVAKHLSESYGDRAWTVASMAATTGETWPLHGVRFSPLYPYIEAEARYAVRSEYALTAVDFIARRTRLSFLNVQVTLESLPRVIDIMGEELGWDRAKKESEFDNAVEFLKSMGLPEQATKLKLADVAKNHGNIGTLGLANSEDAKLYARAQFTPDEVSNLKNQFELFDFDHDQHITKDDLIHAMTNMGYDASTELADSILREVDFGRKGFLNFQDYLDIAAGLKELQLESAFTHLAQLDTSRKIGETGRIGSHADDDSSQRESRRKIPVERSGGGT
;
A
#
# COMPACT_ATOMS: atom_id res chain seq x y z
N MET A 1 -54.14 61.92 -19.82
CA MET A 1 -54.15 60.63 -20.55
C MET A 1 -53.44 60.82 -21.90
N TYR A 2 -52.15 61.16 -21.89
CA TYR A 2 -51.38 61.62 -23.07
C TYR A 2 -49.89 61.51 -22.68
N ARG A 3 -49.03 60.78 -23.41
CA ARG A 3 -48.30 61.15 -24.64
C ARG A 3 -47.47 62.45 -24.58
N ALA A 4 -46.15 62.23 -24.75
CA ALA A 4 -45.16 62.99 -25.52
C ALA A 4 -44.78 64.44 -25.14
N ARG A 5 -43.46 64.67 -24.98
CA ARG A 5 -42.59 65.65 -25.71
C ARG A 5 -41.25 65.83 -24.96
N SER A 6 -40.13 65.48 -25.59
CA SER A 6 -39.12 66.37 -26.21
C SER A 6 -38.41 67.34 -25.26
N PHE A 7 -37.09 67.21 -25.12
CA PHE A 7 -36.16 68.35 -24.97
C PHE A 7 -34.76 67.95 -25.48
N MET A 8 -34.20 68.81 -26.34
CA MET A 8 -32.81 68.92 -26.81
C MET A 8 -32.25 70.24 -26.19
N PRO A 9 -30.98 70.64 -26.39
CA PRO A 9 -29.69 69.98 -26.11
C PRO A 9 -28.72 70.92 -25.33
N GLY A 10 -27.53 70.45 -24.94
CA GLY A 10 -26.53 71.31 -24.30
C GLY A 10 -25.13 70.73 -24.09
N ARG A 11 -24.30 70.78 -25.16
CA ARG A 11 -22.83 70.88 -25.20
C ARG A 11 -21.99 70.14 -24.13
N ARG A 12 -21.31 69.07 -24.56
CA ARG A 12 -19.84 68.87 -24.42
C ARG A 12 -19.41 67.60 -25.19
N ALA A 13 -19.16 67.79 -26.48
CA ALA A 13 -18.45 66.86 -27.35
C ALA A 13 -17.14 67.54 -27.75
N LEU A 14 -16.08 67.32 -26.98
CA LEU A 14 -14.69 67.47 -27.37
C LEU A 14 -13.82 66.88 -26.25
N VAL A 15 -12.72 66.21 -26.61
CA VAL A 15 -11.74 65.52 -25.76
C VAL A 15 -12.08 64.05 -25.47
N LEU A 16 -11.63 63.16 -26.37
CA LEU A 16 -11.05 61.81 -26.11
C LEU A 16 -11.07 60.89 -27.35
N SER A 17 -10.92 61.44 -28.57
CA SER A 17 -10.73 60.64 -29.79
C SER A 17 -9.27 60.26 -30.09
N THR A 18 -8.33 60.52 -29.18
CA THR A 18 -6.89 60.24 -29.40
C THR A 18 -6.28 59.20 -28.45
N ALA A 19 -6.97 58.77 -27.39
CA ALA A 19 -6.40 57.82 -26.41
C ALA A 19 -6.56 56.34 -26.81
N THR A 20 -7.54 55.99 -27.64
CA THR A 20 -7.89 54.59 -27.91
C THR A 20 -7.03 53.92 -28.98
N VAL A 21 -6.36 54.70 -29.84
CA VAL A 21 -5.52 54.15 -30.93
C VAL A 21 -4.08 53.88 -30.47
N ALA A 22 -3.58 54.64 -29.49
CA ALA A 22 -2.21 54.47 -28.99
C ALA A 22 -2.05 53.21 -28.10
N ILE A 23 -3.08 52.83 -27.34
CA ILE A 23 -3.03 51.65 -26.45
C ILE A 23 -3.10 50.34 -27.26
N GLY A 24 -3.86 50.33 -28.37
CA GLY A 24 -3.92 49.16 -29.27
C GLY A 24 -2.60 48.91 -30.00
N GLY A 25 -1.90 49.96 -30.42
CA GLY A 25 -0.62 49.86 -31.14
C GLY A 25 0.54 49.38 -30.25
N ALA A 26 0.62 49.84 -28.99
CA ALA A 26 1.66 49.41 -28.06
C ALA A 26 1.48 47.96 -27.56
N TYR A 27 0.24 47.48 -27.46
CA TYR A 27 -0.05 46.07 -27.12
C TYR A 27 0.31 45.11 -28.25
N LEU A 28 0.16 45.52 -29.51
CA LEU A 28 0.53 44.72 -30.67
C LEU A 28 2.05 44.65 -30.91
N LEU A 29 2.80 45.69 -30.53
CA LEU A 29 4.26 45.77 -30.70
C LEU A 29 5.06 45.18 -29.52
N SER A 30 4.40 44.81 -28.41
CA SER A 30 5.05 44.18 -27.24
C SER A 30 4.86 42.67 -27.14
N ARG A 31 4.26 42.03 -28.16
CA ARG A 31 4.25 40.57 -28.24
C ARG A 31 5.65 40.06 -28.58
N PRO A 32 6.24 39.17 -27.77
CA PRO A 32 7.42 38.44 -28.21
C PRO A 32 7.02 37.65 -29.46
N ALA A 33 7.86 37.71 -30.49
CA ALA A 33 7.70 36.97 -31.72
C ALA A 33 7.44 35.49 -31.38
N TYR A 34 6.21 35.05 -31.56
CA TYR A 34 5.92 33.63 -31.70
C TYR A 34 6.68 33.20 -32.95
N ALA A 35 7.75 32.44 -32.74
CA ALA A 35 8.44 31.73 -33.80
C ALA A 35 7.39 31.03 -34.67
N ASP A 36 7.56 31.16 -35.99
CA ASP A 36 6.71 30.61 -37.03
C ASP A 36 6.02 29.32 -36.59
N SER A 37 4.69 29.35 -36.64
CA SER A 37 3.87 28.14 -36.61
C SER A 37 4.23 27.29 -37.82
N GLN A 38 5.24 26.44 -37.64
CA GLN A 38 5.42 25.25 -38.45
C GLN A 38 4.05 24.55 -38.52
N PRO A 39 3.57 24.17 -39.72
CA PRO A 39 2.34 23.40 -39.82
C PRO A 39 2.50 22.17 -38.94
N ILE A 40 1.63 22.04 -37.93
CA ILE A 40 1.59 20.88 -37.04
C ILE A 40 1.49 19.65 -37.96
N PRO A 41 2.52 18.79 -38.02
CA PRO A 41 2.43 17.59 -38.84
C PRO A 41 1.22 16.81 -38.36
N PRO A 42 0.43 16.16 -39.23
CA PRO A 42 -0.61 15.26 -38.77
C PRO A 42 0.03 14.29 -37.78
N TYR A 43 -0.44 14.30 -36.53
CA TYR A 43 0.06 13.52 -35.40
C TYR A 43 -0.04 12.02 -35.71
N LYS A 44 0.86 11.49 -36.54
CA LYS A 44 0.95 10.06 -36.87
C LYS A 44 1.91 9.32 -35.94
N LYS A 45 2.60 10.03 -35.03
CA LYS A 45 3.36 9.44 -33.94
C LYS A 45 3.12 10.26 -32.66
N ARG A 46 2.60 9.60 -31.62
CA ARG A 46 2.58 10.13 -30.25
C ARG A 46 4.03 10.45 -29.86
N PRO A 47 4.32 11.56 -29.16
CA PRO A 47 5.68 11.88 -28.72
C PRO A 47 6.25 10.68 -27.95
N GLY A 48 7.51 10.33 -28.27
CA GLY A 48 8.20 9.23 -27.60
C GLY A 48 8.44 9.52 -26.11
N PRO A 49 8.77 8.49 -25.32
CA PRO A 49 9.10 8.68 -23.90
C PRO A 49 10.28 9.65 -23.76
N LEU A 50 10.22 10.53 -22.75
CA LEU A 50 11.29 11.50 -22.44
C LEU A 50 12.63 10.80 -22.10
N TRP A 51 12.54 9.58 -21.60
CA TRP A 51 13.66 8.69 -21.31
C TRP A 51 13.12 7.25 -21.19
N SER A 52 13.89 6.29 -21.66
CA SER A 52 13.62 4.85 -21.51
C SER A 52 14.84 4.19 -20.88
N PRO A 53 14.65 3.29 -19.89
CA PRO A 53 15.76 2.55 -19.33
C PRO A 53 16.33 1.56 -20.34
N PRO A 54 17.60 1.14 -20.19
CA PRO A 54 18.14 0.00 -20.93
C PRO A 54 17.28 -1.25 -20.67
N SER A 55 17.28 -2.20 -21.61
CA SER A 55 16.57 -3.47 -21.42
C SER A 55 17.21 -4.33 -20.32
N ARG A 56 16.43 -5.24 -19.71
CA ARG A 56 17.00 -6.22 -18.76
C ARG A 56 18.12 -7.05 -19.39
N ALA A 57 18.01 -7.41 -20.67
CA ALA A 57 19.05 -8.15 -21.39
C ALA A 57 20.38 -7.39 -21.42
N GLN A 58 20.35 -6.07 -21.65
CA GLN A 58 21.53 -5.22 -21.56
C GLN A 58 22.08 -5.16 -20.13
N MET A 59 21.21 -5.07 -19.12
CA MET A 59 21.64 -5.12 -17.72
C MET A 59 22.37 -6.42 -17.37
N LEU A 60 21.84 -7.58 -17.81
CA LEU A 60 22.51 -8.86 -17.61
C LEU A 60 23.87 -8.93 -18.32
N GLU A 61 23.98 -8.35 -19.52
CA GLU A 61 25.25 -8.34 -20.25
C GLU A 61 26.33 -7.51 -19.55
N HIS A 62 25.95 -6.37 -18.95
CA HIS A 62 26.86 -5.61 -18.08
C HIS A 62 27.28 -6.41 -16.84
N LEU A 63 26.38 -7.21 -16.26
CA LEU A 63 26.74 -8.10 -15.15
C LEU A 63 27.71 -9.21 -15.59
N ARG A 64 27.52 -9.80 -16.77
CA ARG A 64 28.41 -10.86 -17.31
C ARG A 64 29.82 -10.33 -17.59
N THR A 65 29.92 -9.14 -18.16
CA THR A 65 31.20 -8.50 -18.46
C THR A 65 31.91 -7.93 -17.24
N SER A 66 31.23 -7.87 -16.07
CA SER A 66 31.72 -7.25 -14.84
C SER A 66 32.10 -5.77 -14.99
N GLY A 67 31.66 -5.12 -16.08
CA GLY A 67 32.03 -3.75 -16.46
C GLY A 67 30.81 -2.90 -16.77
N ILE A 68 30.92 -1.59 -16.51
CA ILE A 68 29.89 -0.60 -16.83
C ILE A 68 30.30 0.15 -18.09
N TYR A 69 29.58 -0.07 -19.20
CA TYR A 69 29.69 0.76 -20.41
C TYR A 69 28.63 1.85 -20.38
N VAL A 70 28.81 2.86 -19.52
CA VAL A 70 27.97 4.05 -19.51
C VAL A 70 28.75 5.20 -20.13
N HIS A 71 28.44 5.54 -21.38
CA HIS A 71 28.80 6.85 -21.91
C HIS A 71 27.83 7.87 -21.29
N ARG A 72 28.35 8.79 -20.48
CA ARG A 72 27.55 9.93 -19.98
C ARG A 72 27.46 10.96 -21.11
N THR A 73 26.25 11.25 -21.58
CA THR A 73 26.05 12.35 -22.53
C THR A 73 26.28 13.69 -21.83
N ALA A 74 26.51 14.77 -22.60
CA ALA A 74 26.64 16.13 -22.08
C ALA A 74 25.38 16.61 -21.32
N GLU A 75 24.25 15.93 -21.52
CA GLU A 75 22.96 16.19 -20.85
C GLU A 75 22.73 15.30 -19.61
N GLY A 76 23.72 14.49 -19.20
CA GLY A 76 23.72 13.77 -17.93
C GLY A 76 22.99 12.43 -17.91
N GLY A 77 22.51 11.93 -19.05
CA GLY A 77 21.90 10.59 -19.17
C GLY A 77 22.92 9.52 -19.57
N PRO A 78 22.79 8.27 -19.06
CA PRO A 78 23.58 7.15 -19.54
C PRO A 78 23.07 6.73 -20.92
N GLU A 79 23.90 6.83 -21.95
CA GLU A 79 23.71 6.03 -23.16
C GLU A 79 24.42 4.69 -22.97
N PRO A 80 23.76 3.54 -23.21
CA PRO A 80 24.43 2.25 -23.21
C PRO A 80 25.50 2.25 -24.30
N GLY A 81 26.78 2.24 -23.87
CA GLY A 81 27.90 2.10 -24.78
C GLY A 81 27.88 0.74 -25.49
N ALA A 82 28.62 0.63 -26.59
CA ALA A 82 28.76 -0.64 -27.31
C ALA A 82 29.25 -1.75 -26.36
N VAL A 83 28.54 -2.88 -26.33
CA VAL A 83 28.90 -4.09 -25.57
C VAL A 83 30.27 -4.58 -26.08
N LEU A 84 31.30 -4.60 -25.22
CA LEU A 84 32.56 -5.25 -25.60
C LEU A 84 32.33 -6.75 -25.81
N LYS A 85 33.01 -7.29 -26.82
CA LYS A 85 32.98 -8.74 -27.07
C LYS A 85 33.67 -9.46 -25.91
N LYS A 86 33.16 -10.64 -25.58
CA LYS A 86 33.62 -11.54 -24.51
C LYS A 86 35.16 -11.72 -24.46
N ASP A 87 35.83 -11.63 -25.61
CA ASP A 87 37.27 -11.82 -25.75
C ASP A 87 38.13 -10.62 -25.26
N GLU A 88 37.53 -9.43 -25.06
CA GLU A 88 38.22 -8.24 -24.53
C GLU A 88 38.07 -8.09 -23.01
N ALA A 89 37.16 -8.85 -22.38
CA ALA A 89 36.88 -8.84 -20.94
C ALA A 89 37.87 -9.65 -20.08
N GLU A 90 38.77 -10.41 -20.71
CA GLU A 90 39.82 -11.20 -20.06
C GLU A 90 41.12 -10.43 -19.80
N SER A 91 41.22 -9.15 -20.19
CA SER A 91 42.35 -8.33 -19.75
C SER A 91 42.25 -8.06 -18.24
N GLU A 92 43.36 -8.18 -17.53
CA GLU A 92 43.51 -7.83 -16.09
C GLU A 92 43.31 -6.32 -15.80
N GLY A 93 42.53 -5.61 -16.62
CA GLY A 93 42.26 -4.19 -16.51
C GLY A 93 41.31 -3.82 -15.37
N ASP A 94 41.43 -2.56 -14.94
CA ASP A 94 40.72 -1.85 -13.86
C ASP A 94 39.18 -1.73 -14.03
N ASP A 95 38.58 -2.45 -14.98
CA ASP A 95 37.19 -2.30 -15.39
C ASP A 95 36.26 -3.30 -14.67
N VAL A 96 36.24 -3.21 -13.34
CA VAL A 96 35.32 -3.96 -12.46
C VAL A 96 34.31 -3.05 -11.80
N PHE A 97 33.21 -3.60 -11.29
CA PHE A 97 32.31 -2.87 -10.40
C PHE A 97 33.04 -2.44 -9.12
N ASP A 98 32.78 -1.22 -8.65
CA ASP A 98 33.22 -0.79 -7.33
C ASP A 98 32.41 -1.52 -6.26
N LEU A 99 31.09 -1.62 -6.46
CA LEU A 99 30.16 -2.24 -5.51
C LEU A 99 29.20 -3.20 -6.21
N LEU A 100 29.07 -4.40 -5.64
CA LEU A 100 27.92 -5.29 -5.87
C LEU A 100 26.99 -5.22 -4.66
N ILE A 101 25.77 -4.76 -4.86
CA ILE A 101 24.73 -4.69 -3.84
C ILE A 101 23.79 -5.90 -4.02
N VAL A 102 23.53 -6.63 -2.94
CA VAL A 102 22.68 -7.82 -2.93
C VAL A 102 21.38 -7.48 -2.21
N GLY A 103 20.27 -7.51 -2.94
CA GLY A 103 18.92 -7.16 -2.49
C GLY A 103 18.42 -5.84 -3.08
N GLY A 104 17.28 -5.88 -3.76
CA GLY A 104 16.62 -4.75 -4.44
C GLY A 104 15.40 -4.21 -3.69
N GLY A 105 15.36 -4.36 -2.37
CA GLY A 105 14.44 -3.64 -1.49
C GLY A 105 14.89 -2.20 -1.22
N ALA A 106 14.17 -1.48 -0.35
CA ALA A 106 14.39 -0.05 -0.11
C ALA A 106 15.84 0.28 0.29
N THR A 107 16.44 -0.55 1.14
CA THR A 107 17.83 -0.41 1.58
C THR A 107 18.81 -0.54 0.41
N GLY A 108 18.70 -1.60 -0.40
CA GLY A 108 19.63 -1.85 -1.49
C GLY A 108 19.40 -0.94 -2.70
N ALA A 109 18.14 -0.61 -3.03
CA ALA A 109 17.82 0.38 -4.07
C ALA A 109 18.30 1.78 -3.68
N GLY A 110 18.12 2.19 -2.41
CA GLY A 110 18.64 3.45 -1.88
C GLY A 110 20.17 3.48 -1.90
N THR A 111 20.83 2.41 -1.46
CA THR A 111 22.30 2.27 -1.48
C THR A 111 22.84 2.35 -2.91
N ALA A 112 22.15 1.71 -3.87
CA ALA A 112 22.54 1.75 -5.28
C ALA A 112 22.41 3.15 -5.88
N LEU A 113 21.30 3.85 -5.59
CA LEU A 113 21.10 5.22 -6.01
C LEU A 113 22.17 6.15 -5.42
N ASP A 114 22.43 6.06 -4.12
CA ASP A 114 23.43 6.90 -3.46
C ASP A 114 24.82 6.68 -4.06
N ALA A 115 25.28 5.42 -4.14
CA ALA A 115 26.59 5.09 -4.70
C ALA A 115 26.73 5.52 -6.18
N ALA A 116 25.71 5.28 -7.01
CA ALA A 116 25.74 5.68 -8.41
C ALA A 116 25.72 7.21 -8.60
N SER A 117 24.95 7.93 -7.77
CA SER A 117 24.92 9.40 -7.80
C SER A 117 26.26 10.04 -7.44
N ARG A 118 27.06 9.38 -6.60
CA ARG A 118 28.44 9.75 -6.27
C ARG A 118 29.45 9.34 -7.34
N GLY A 119 29.02 8.69 -8.42
CA GLY A 119 29.86 8.31 -9.56
C GLY A 119 30.56 6.95 -9.44
N LEU A 120 30.21 6.13 -8.46
CA LEU A 120 30.76 4.77 -8.33
C LEU A 120 30.17 3.83 -9.39
N LYS A 121 30.93 2.80 -9.79
CA LYS A 121 30.45 1.73 -10.65
C LYS A 121 29.66 0.70 -9.83
N VAL A 122 28.34 0.73 -9.93
CA VAL A 122 27.45 -0.07 -9.07
C VAL A 122 26.68 -1.12 -9.88
N ALA A 123 26.66 -2.35 -9.36
CA ALA A 123 25.70 -3.38 -9.70
C ALA A 123 24.78 -3.66 -8.51
N CYS A 124 23.49 -3.89 -8.76
CA CYS A 124 22.54 -4.37 -7.76
C CYS A 124 21.72 -5.53 -8.32
N VAL A 125 21.69 -6.64 -7.59
CA VAL A 125 20.95 -7.85 -7.97
C VAL A 125 19.89 -8.17 -6.93
N GLU A 126 18.70 -8.53 -7.41
CA GLU A 126 17.57 -8.95 -6.60
C GLU A 126 17.15 -10.35 -7.02
N ARG A 127 17.10 -11.28 -6.05
CA ARG A 127 16.78 -12.69 -6.31
C ARG A 127 15.40 -12.84 -6.94
N ASP A 128 14.41 -12.11 -6.43
CA ASP A 128 13.03 -12.15 -6.90
C ASP A 128 12.74 -10.87 -7.70
N ASP A 129 11.64 -10.16 -7.45
CA ASP A 129 11.43 -8.82 -8.04
C ASP A 129 11.81 -7.70 -7.06
N PHE A 130 12.09 -6.51 -7.60
CA PHE A 130 12.35 -5.32 -6.81
C PHE A 130 11.21 -5.08 -5.81
N ALA A 131 11.54 -4.85 -4.54
CA ALA A 131 10.60 -4.75 -3.42
C ALA A 131 9.73 -5.99 -3.11
N SER A 132 10.00 -7.17 -3.65
CA SER A 132 9.22 -8.41 -3.38
C SER A 132 9.15 -8.80 -1.89
N GLY A 133 10.22 -8.53 -1.13
CA GLY A 133 10.31 -8.77 0.31
C GLY A 133 9.54 -7.75 1.16
N THR A 134 10.11 -7.35 2.30
CA THR A 134 9.48 -6.46 3.29
C THR A 134 9.11 -5.08 2.74
N SER A 135 9.86 -4.57 1.76
CA SER A 135 9.69 -3.21 1.23
C SER A 135 8.37 -2.98 0.46
N SER A 136 7.58 -4.02 0.19
CA SER A 136 6.20 -3.89 -0.34
C SER A 136 5.11 -4.21 0.68
N LYS A 137 5.48 -4.57 1.91
CA LYS A 137 4.61 -5.08 2.96
C LYS A 137 4.72 -4.22 4.24
N SER A 138 4.84 -2.91 4.05
CA SER A 138 4.84 -1.93 5.14
C SER A 138 3.43 -1.40 5.43
N THR A 139 3.25 -0.65 6.52
CA THR A 139 2.00 0.10 6.80
C THR A 139 1.71 1.24 5.80
N LYS A 140 2.59 1.48 4.82
CA LYS A 140 2.49 2.58 3.85
C LYS A 140 2.53 3.97 4.49
N LEU A 141 3.16 4.09 5.67
CA LEU A 141 3.42 5.35 6.36
C LEU A 141 4.92 5.69 6.36
N VAL A 142 5.20 6.98 6.24
CA VAL A 142 6.50 7.60 6.48
C VAL A 142 6.41 8.29 7.83
N HIS A 143 6.42 7.47 8.90
CA HIS A 143 6.17 7.91 10.27
C HIS A 143 7.42 8.55 10.88
N GLY A 144 7.26 9.71 11.54
CA GLY A 144 8.35 10.38 12.25
C GLY A 144 8.53 9.97 13.72
N GLY A 145 7.68 9.08 14.27
CA GLY A 145 7.97 8.40 15.53
C GLY A 145 7.35 8.99 16.79
N VAL A 146 6.09 9.44 16.75
CA VAL A 146 5.39 10.08 17.90
C VAL A 146 5.44 9.23 19.17
N ARG A 147 5.38 7.89 19.07
CA ARG A 147 5.51 6.99 20.23
C ARG A 147 6.92 6.98 20.83
N TYR A 148 7.94 7.08 19.99
CA TYR A 148 9.32 7.15 20.46
C TYR A 148 9.60 8.46 21.18
N LEU A 149 8.91 9.53 20.78
CA LEU A 149 8.98 10.81 21.49
C LEU A 149 8.53 10.68 22.95
N GLN A 150 7.46 9.93 23.21
CA GLN A 150 7.01 9.66 24.58
C GLN A 150 8.15 9.05 25.43
N LYS A 151 8.80 7.98 24.93
CA LYS A 151 9.93 7.36 25.63
C LYS A 151 11.13 8.29 25.74
N ALA A 152 11.50 8.99 24.66
CA ALA A 152 12.63 9.92 24.65
C ALA A 152 12.51 10.99 25.74
N ILE A 153 11.31 11.52 25.98
CA ILE A 153 11.08 12.55 27.00
C ILE A 153 10.97 11.93 28.39
N PHE A 154 10.13 10.91 28.58
CA PHE A 154 9.85 10.37 29.91
C PHE A 154 11.00 9.51 30.46
N GLU A 155 11.77 8.87 29.59
CA GLU A 155 12.92 8.02 29.95
C GLU A 155 14.26 8.73 29.70
N LEU A 156 14.26 9.99 29.22
CA LEU A 156 15.47 10.76 28.86
C LEU A 156 16.42 10.02 27.89
N ASP A 157 15.85 9.25 26.97
CA ASP A 157 16.59 8.42 26.02
C ASP A 157 17.03 9.25 24.79
N TYR A 158 18.32 9.60 24.76
CA TYR A 158 18.93 10.38 23.68
C TYR A 158 18.89 9.67 22.32
N GLU A 159 19.04 8.35 22.29
CA GLU A 159 19.03 7.58 21.04
C GLU A 159 17.63 7.57 20.41
N GLN A 160 16.59 7.48 21.25
CA GLN A 160 15.20 7.63 20.79
C GLN A 160 14.92 9.05 20.27
N TRP A 161 15.46 10.07 20.93
CA TRP A 161 15.31 11.45 20.47
C TRP A 161 16.00 11.67 19.11
N LYS A 162 17.22 11.15 18.93
CA LYS A 162 17.97 11.23 17.67
C LYS A 162 17.20 10.56 16.53
N LEU A 163 16.63 9.38 16.80
CA LEU A 163 15.79 8.64 15.86
C LEU A 163 14.56 9.47 15.42
N VAL A 164 13.86 10.12 16.35
CA VAL A 164 12.71 10.97 16.01
C VAL A 164 13.12 12.13 15.12
N LYS A 165 14.24 12.82 15.43
CA LYS A 165 14.72 13.94 14.61
C LYS A 165 15.13 13.52 13.20
N GLU A 166 15.84 12.41 13.09
CA GLU A 166 16.21 11.84 11.79
C GLU A 166 14.97 11.47 10.98
N ALA A 167 14.02 10.74 11.59
CA ALA A 167 12.79 10.36 10.91
C ALA A 167 11.96 11.58 10.46
N LEU A 168 11.92 12.66 11.23
CA LEU A 168 11.26 13.91 10.86
C LEU A 168 11.95 14.60 9.67
N LYS A 169 13.28 14.66 9.65
CA LYS A 169 14.05 15.19 8.52
C LYS A 169 13.79 14.33 7.27
N GLU A 170 13.96 13.02 7.37
CA GLU A 170 13.81 12.11 6.23
C GLU A 170 12.38 12.10 5.68
N ARG A 171 11.37 12.27 6.54
CA ARG A 171 9.97 12.43 6.11
C ARG A 171 9.78 13.65 5.19
N ARG A 172 10.44 14.77 5.50
CA ARG A 172 10.39 15.96 4.62
C ARG A 172 11.05 15.66 3.27
N VAL A 173 12.24 15.07 3.28
CA VAL A 173 12.98 14.68 2.07
C VAL A 173 12.15 13.74 1.21
N PHE A 174 11.44 12.79 1.81
CA PHE A 174 10.53 11.87 1.13
C PHE A 174 9.48 12.61 0.27
N LEU A 175 8.84 13.62 0.87
CA LEU A 175 7.79 14.43 0.23
C LEU A 175 8.34 15.35 -0.87
N GLU A 176 9.60 15.78 -0.77
CA GLU A 176 10.24 16.66 -1.76
C GLU A 176 10.82 15.88 -2.96
N THR A 177 11.46 14.74 -2.70
CA THR A 177 12.12 13.92 -3.72
C THR A 177 11.13 13.10 -4.55
N ALA A 178 10.00 12.70 -3.96
CA ALA A 178 8.97 11.91 -4.63
C ALA A 178 7.54 12.43 -4.33
N PRO A 179 7.22 13.67 -4.76
CA PRO A 179 5.97 14.36 -4.41
C PRO A 179 4.71 13.73 -5.05
N HIS A 180 4.90 12.88 -6.06
CA HIS A 180 3.81 12.16 -6.72
C HIS A 180 3.43 10.88 -5.96
N LEU A 181 4.39 10.25 -5.27
CA LEU A 181 4.23 8.97 -4.58
C LEU A 181 4.04 9.09 -3.07
N SER A 182 4.19 10.29 -2.54
CA SER A 182 4.10 10.57 -1.11
C SER A 182 3.30 11.83 -0.85
N SER A 183 2.55 11.82 0.24
CA SER A 183 1.63 12.89 0.59
C SER A 183 1.49 13.04 2.10
N MET A 184 0.90 14.16 2.49
CA MET A 184 0.54 14.43 3.88
C MET A 184 -0.77 13.72 4.22
N LEU A 185 -0.80 13.00 5.34
CA LEU A 185 -2.00 12.35 5.86
C LEU A 185 -2.32 12.89 7.25
N PRO A 186 -3.47 13.57 7.43
CA PRO A 186 -3.99 13.85 8.77
C PRO A 186 -4.46 12.55 9.42
N ILE A 187 -4.10 12.35 10.68
CA ILE A 187 -4.45 11.17 11.47
C ILE A 187 -5.21 11.62 12.73
N LEU A 188 -6.44 11.16 12.85
CA LEU A 188 -7.32 11.40 14.00
C LEU A 188 -6.99 10.42 15.12
N LEU A 189 -6.66 10.96 16.30
CA LEU A 189 -6.61 10.23 17.55
C LEU A 189 -7.90 10.53 18.33
N PRO A 190 -8.86 9.58 18.40
CA PRO A 190 -10.13 9.80 19.08
C PRO A 190 -9.96 9.78 20.60
N ILE A 191 -10.76 10.62 21.28
CA ILE A 191 -10.66 10.86 22.71
C ILE A 191 -11.99 10.52 23.38
N TYR A 192 -11.98 9.55 24.29
CA TYR A 192 -13.16 9.11 25.03
C TYR A 192 -13.15 9.56 26.51
N THR A 193 -12.04 10.13 26.99
CA THR A 193 -11.95 10.67 28.35
C THR A 193 -11.34 12.08 28.35
N TRP A 194 -11.85 12.98 29.20
CA TRP A 194 -11.48 14.40 29.17
C TRP A 194 -9.99 14.67 29.43
N TRP A 195 -9.32 13.88 30.26
CA TRP A 195 -7.89 14.08 30.57
C TRP A 195 -6.96 13.67 29.41
N GLN A 196 -7.40 12.76 28.54
CA GLN A 196 -6.61 12.34 27.38
C GLN A 196 -6.42 13.48 26.39
N LEU A 197 -7.40 14.39 26.28
CA LEU A 197 -7.33 15.52 25.36
C LEU A 197 -6.10 16.41 25.59
N PRO A 198 -5.90 17.03 26.78
CA PRO A 198 -4.70 17.85 27.02
C PRO A 198 -3.40 17.03 26.94
N TYR A 199 -3.43 15.75 27.34
CA TYR A 199 -2.26 14.87 27.27
C TYR A 199 -1.79 14.63 25.82
N TYR A 200 -2.68 14.13 24.95
CA TYR A 200 -2.33 13.85 23.56
C TYR A 200 -2.09 15.13 22.75
N TYR A 201 -2.84 16.20 23.03
CA TYR A 201 -2.62 17.48 22.37
C TYR A 201 -1.23 18.05 22.71
N ALA A 202 -0.81 18.03 23.98
CA ALA A 202 0.53 18.45 24.37
C ALA A 202 1.61 17.58 23.73
N GLY A 203 1.43 16.25 23.68
CA GLY A 203 2.35 15.34 23.01
C GLY A 203 2.51 15.63 21.51
N CYS A 204 1.39 15.85 20.80
CA CYS A 204 1.41 16.20 19.38
C CYS A 204 2.03 17.59 19.14
N LYS A 205 1.75 18.58 20.00
CA LYS A 205 2.40 19.90 19.90
C LYS A 205 3.89 19.84 20.16
N LEU A 206 4.34 19.00 21.08
CA LEU A 206 5.77 18.81 21.31
C LEU A 206 6.44 18.14 20.11
N TYR A 207 5.74 17.22 19.46
CA TYR A 207 6.17 16.64 18.19
C TYR A 207 6.30 17.70 17.08
N ASP A 208 5.32 18.61 16.94
CA ASP A 208 5.40 19.75 16.00
C ASP A 208 6.61 20.65 16.30
N ILE A 209 6.84 20.96 17.59
CA ILE A 209 7.96 21.80 18.04
C ILE A 209 9.30 21.14 17.69
N LEU A 210 9.41 19.82 17.87
CA LEU A 210 10.61 19.08 17.53
C LEU A 210 10.84 18.95 16.02
N ALA A 211 9.76 18.86 15.25
CA ALA A 211 9.83 18.90 13.79
C ALA A 211 10.35 20.25 13.29
N GLY A 212 9.98 21.36 13.96
CA GLY A 212 10.51 22.69 13.65
C GLY A 212 10.28 23.05 12.18
N LYS A 213 11.35 23.26 11.43
CA LYS A 213 11.29 23.56 9.98
C LYS A 213 10.86 22.36 9.11
N GLU A 214 11.01 21.14 9.62
CA GLU A 214 10.60 19.90 8.95
C GLU A 214 9.12 19.55 9.25
N ASN A 215 8.42 20.46 9.95
CA ASN A 215 7.01 20.26 10.24
C ASN A 215 6.16 20.37 8.97
N MET A 216 5.06 19.61 8.96
CA MET A 216 4.11 19.60 7.85
C MET A 216 3.00 20.62 8.14
N GLU A 217 2.02 20.20 8.93
CA GLU A 217 0.94 21.03 9.43
C GLU A 217 0.84 20.83 10.93
N SER A 218 0.42 21.87 11.67
CA SER A 218 0.38 21.79 13.13
C SER A 218 -0.82 20.99 13.61
N ALA A 219 -0.61 20.18 14.65
CA ALA A 219 -1.65 19.40 15.30
C ALA A 219 -2.76 20.31 15.84
N TYR A 220 -4.01 19.88 15.75
CA TYR A 220 -5.17 20.65 16.20
C TYR A 220 -6.18 19.78 16.93
N TRP A 221 -6.96 20.42 17.80
CA TRP A 221 -8.10 19.78 18.46
C TRP A 221 -9.34 19.84 17.56
N MET A 222 -10.01 18.70 17.46
CA MET A 222 -11.30 18.54 16.81
C MET A 222 -12.37 18.20 17.85
N GLY A 223 -13.35 19.09 18.04
CA GLY A 223 -14.48 18.81 18.93
C GLY A 223 -15.35 17.66 18.43
N LYS A 224 -16.12 17.01 19.32
CA LYS A 224 -16.98 15.84 19.02
C LYS A 224 -17.74 15.95 17.69
N GLY A 225 -18.50 17.03 17.49
CA GLY A 225 -19.31 17.20 16.28
C GLY A 225 -18.49 17.18 14.99
N LYS A 226 -17.35 17.87 14.97
CA LYS A 226 -16.42 17.86 13.83
C LYS A 226 -15.74 16.50 13.64
N ALA A 227 -15.46 15.78 14.72
CA ALA A 227 -14.86 14.44 14.65
C ALA A 227 -15.84 13.44 14.01
N VAL A 228 -17.11 13.48 14.41
CA VAL A 228 -18.15 12.65 13.79
C VAL A 228 -18.43 13.09 12.34
N GLU A 229 -18.37 14.39 12.04
CA GLU A 229 -18.51 14.86 10.64
C GLU A 229 -17.35 14.38 9.75
N ALA A 230 -16.11 14.45 10.24
CA ALA A 230 -14.93 14.03 9.51
C ALA A 230 -14.80 12.50 9.40
N PHE A 231 -15.26 11.78 10.42
CA PHE A 231 -15.22 10.32 10.49
C PHE A 231 -16.60 9.79 10.94
N PRO A 232 -17.61 9.72 10.04
CA PRO A 232 -18.99 9.36 10.40
C PRO A 232 -19.15 7.99 11.03
N MET A 233 -18.27 7.06 10.65
CA MET A 233 -18.28 5.68 11.13
C MET A 233 -17.75 5.53 12.55
N ILE A 234 -17.25 6.60 13.18
CA ILE A 234 -16.62 6.52 14.50
C ILE A 234 -17.67 6.32 15.59
N LYS A 235 -17.34 5.53 16.62
CA LYS A 235 -18.19 5.37 17.79
C LYS A 235 -18.37 6.72 18.51
N SER A 236 -19.58 7.27 18.40
CA SER A 236 -19.93 8.61 18.92
C SER A 236 -20.29 8.60 20.41
N GLU A 237 -20.68 7.44 20.95
CA GLU A 237 -20.96 7.23 22.36
C GLU A 237 -19.67 7.36 23.19
N GLY A 238 -19.71 8.20 24.24
CA GLY A 238 -18.54 8.48 25.07
C GLY A 238 -17.46 9.37 24.42
N LEU A 239 -17.57 9.67 23.12
CA LEU A 239 -16.58 10.50 22.41
C LEU A 239 -16.62 11.95 22.93
N VAL A 240 -15.47 12.45 23.36
CA VAL A 240 -15.23 13.85 23.77
C VAL A 240 -14.81 14.71 22.57
N GLY A 241 -14.02 14.13 21.66
CA GLY A 241 -13.47 14.77 20.48
C GLY A 241 -12.29 13.99 19.93
N GLY A 242 -11.34 14.67 19.29
CA GLY A 242 -10.11 14.06 18.79
C GLY A 242 -8.97 15.05 18.67
N VAL A 243 -7.74 14.54 18.68
CA VAL A 243 -6.55 15.31 18.31
C VAL A 243 -6.13 14.85 16.93
N VAL A 244 -5.94 15.79 16.00
CA VAL A 244 -5.41 15.48 14.66
C VAL A 244 -3.96 15.91 14.61
N TYR A 245 -3.09 15.00 14.18
CA TYR A 245 -1.70 15.30 13.82
C TYR A 245 -1.42 14.85 12.39
N TYR A 246 -0.28 15.27 11.84
CA TYR A 246 0.06 15.00 10.44
C TYR A 246 1.28 14.09 10.33
N ASP A 247 1.17 13.13 9.42
CA ASP A 247 2.28 12.28 9.02
C ASP A 247 2.40 12.08 7.52
N GLY A 248 3.46 11.40 7.09
CA GLY A 248 3.65 11.03 5.69
C GLY A 248 2.97 9.71 5.36
N GLN A 249 2.39 9.62 4.17
CA GLN A 249 1.92 8.38 3.56
C GLN A 249 2.62 8.19 2.21
N HIS A 250 2.88 6.95 1.79
CA HIS A 250 3.53 6.67 0.51
C HIS A 250 3.15 5.32 -0.10
N ASN A 251 3.36 5.17 -1.41
CA ASN A 251 3.29 3.85 -2.05
C ASN A 251 4.66 3.18 -2.01
N ASP A 252 4.82 2.21 -1.13
CA ASP A 252 6.10 1.58 -0.82
C ASP A 252 6.78 0.91 -2.03
N SER A 253 6.08 0.06 -2.79
CA SER A 253 6.68 -0.56 -3.98
C SER A 253 6.89 0.39 -5.16
N ARG A 254 5.98 1.36 -5.39
CA ARG A 254 6.16 2.38 -6.43
C ARG A 254 7.33 3.32 -6.11
N MET A 255 7.53 3.60 -4.82
CA MET A 255 8.70 4.33 -4.34
C MET A 255 9.98 3.54 -4.64
N ASN A 256 9.98 2.25 -4.32
CA ASN A 256 11.15 1.40 -4.58
C ASN A 256 11.49 1.28 -6.06
N ILE A 257 10.51 1.08 -6.94
CA ILE A 257 10.80 1.01 -8.38
C ILE A 257 11.28 2.36 -8.92
N SER A 258 10.78 3.48 -8.38
CA SER A 258 11.29 4.81 -8.73
C SER A 258 12.73 5.00 -8.27
N LEU A 259 13.11 4.48 -7.09
CA LEU A 259 14.51 4.44 -6.65
C LEU A 259 15.38 3.62 -7.61
N VAL A 260 14.92 2.42 -7.98
CA VAL A 260 15.62 1.56 -8.95
C VAL A 260 15.82 2.28 -10.28
N MET A 261 14.76 2.87 -10.84
CA MET A 261 14.85 3.58 -12.13
C MET A 261 15.71 4.84 -12.04
N THR A 262 15.72 5.52 -10.90
CA THR A 262 16.62 6.67 -10.68
C THR A 262 18.06 6.21 -10.57
N ALA A 263 18.34 5.08 -9.90
CA ALA A 263 19.69 4.49 -9.87
C ALA A 263 20.17 4.10 -11.28
N VAL A 264 19.29 3.50 -12.09
CA VAL A 264 19.55 3.21 -13.52
C VAL A 264 19.83 4.51 -14.29
N GLN A 265 19.06 5.57 -14.06
CA GLN A 265 19.30 6.89 -14.66
C GLN A 265 20.66 7.48 -14.25
N HIS A 266 21.20 7.13 -13.08
CA HIS A 266 22.56 7.49 -12.67
C HIS A 266 23.66 6.51 -13.14
N GLY A 267 23.29 5.47 -13.90
CA GLY A 267 24.21 4.51 -14.50
C GLY A 267 24.44 3.23 -13.69
N ALA A 268 23.63 2.96 -12.66
CA ALA A 268 23.67 1.68 -11.94
C ALA A 268 23.14 0.53 -12.81
N VAL A 269 23.79 -0.62 -12.73
CA VAL A 269 23.31 -1.86 -13.35
C VAL A 269 22.37 -2.56 -12.37
N MET A 270 21.07 -2.54 -12.64
CA MET A 270 20.04 -3.12 -11.76
C MET A 270 19.39 -4.32 -12.44
N ALA A 271 19.40 -5.49 -11.80
CA ALA A 271 18.74 -6.69 -12.34
C ALA A 271 17.91 -7.44 -11.27
N ASN A 272 16.62 -7.61 -11.54
CA ASN A 272 15.75 -8.51 -10.80
C ASN A 272 15.80 -9.94 -11.38
N HIS A 273 15.31 -10.89 -10.58
CA HIS A 273 15.35 -12.32 -10.84
C HIS A 273 16.78 -12.87 -11.01
N VAL A 274 17.75 -12.29 -10.30
CA VAL A 274 19.16 -12.69 -10.29
C VAL A 274 19.63 -12.94 -8.85
N GLU A 275 19.97 -14.20 -8.56
CA GLU A 275 20.37 -14.67 -7.24
C GLU A 275 21.89 -14.71 -7.08
N VAL A 276 22.39 -14.26 -5.92
CA VAL A 276 23.78 -14.54 -5.52
C VAL A 276 23.83 -15.91 -4.86
N THR A 277 24.59 -16.84 -5.45
CA THR A 277 24.69 -18.23 -4.97
C THR A 277 26.01 -18.55 -4.29
N ALA A 278 27.07 -17.77 -4.54
CA ALA A 278 28.38 -17.94 -3.91
C ALA A 278 29.16 -16.61 -3.86
N LEU A 279 30.03 -16.47 -2.87
CA LEU A 279 30.99 -15.36 -2.73
C LEU A 279 32.42 -15.88 -2.94
N HIS A 280 33.21 -15.18 -3.75
CA HIS A 280 34.57 -15.60 -4.10
C HIS A 280 35.60 -14.76 -3.34
N LYS A 281 36.53 -15.42 -2.65
CA LYS A 281 37.58 -14.78 -1.87
C LYS A 281 38.96 -14.98 -2.47
N ARG A 282 39.85 -14.02 -2.25
CA ARG A 282 41.28 -14.11 -2.57
C ARG A 282 42.12 -13.37 -1.53
N PRO A 283 43.40 -13.74 -1.32
CA PRO A 283 44.28 -13.00 -0.43
C PRO A 283 44.42 -11.53 -0.87
N ASP A 284 44.27 -10.60 0.07
CA ASP A 284 44.43 -9.17 -0.16
C ASP A 284 45.77 -8.67 0.44
N PRO A 285 46.75 -8.28 -0.40
CA PRO A 285 48.02 -7.72 0.06
C PRO A 285 47.85 -6.49 0.96
N SER A 286 46.80 -5.69 0.75
CA SER A 286 46.55 -4.50 1.58
C SER A 286 46.10 -4.84 3.01
N ARG A 287 45.67 -6.09 3.26
CA ARG A 287 45.26 -6.63 4.56
C ARG A 287 46.23 -7.70 5.08
N GLY A 288 47.51 -7.63 4.71
CA GLY A 288 48.52 -8.59 5.19
C GLY A 288 48.29 -10.03 4.72
N GLY A 289 47.56 -10.23 3.62
CA GLY A 289 47.28 -11.54 3.04
C GLY A 289 45.98 -12.21 3.53
N GLU A 290 45.16 -11.52 4.33
CA GLU A 290 43.82 -12.01 4.70
C GLU A 290 42.93 -12.19 3.46
N GLU A 291 42.07 -13.22 3.49
CA GLU A 291 41.11 -13.46 2.42
C GLU A 291 40.03 -12.37 2.38
N ARG A 292 39.80 -11.82 1.18
CA ARG A 292 38.78 -10.81 0.92
C ARG A 292 37.93 -11.17 -0.29
N ILE A 293 36.63 -10.86 -0.21
CA ILE A 293 35.69 -11.03 -1.31
C ILE A 293 36.06 -10.11 -2.47
N TYR A 294 36.09 -10.66 -3.69
CA TYR A 294 36.38 -9.92 -4.93
C TYR A 294 35.34 -10.15 -6.03
N GLY A 295 34.27 -10.89 -5.73
CA GLY A 295 33.22 -11.22 -6.68
C GLY A 295 32.21 -12.22 -6.14
N ALA A 296 31.23 -12.54 -6.97
CA ALA A 296 30.15 -13.48 -6.64
C ALA A 296 29.77 -14.36 -7.85
N THR A 297 29.16 -15.52 -7.59
CA THR A 297 28.41 -16.25 -8.61
C THR A 297 26.97 -15.76 -8.61
N LEU A 298 26.48 -15.40 -9.79
CA LEU A 298 25.10 -14.98 -10.05
C LEU A 298 24.36 -16.08 -10.81
N LYS A 299 23.05 -16.20 -10.54
CA LYS A 299 22.13 -17.10 -11.24
C LYS A 299 20.90 -16.34 -11.72
N ASP A 300 20.65 -16.31 -13.03
CA ASP A 300 19.37 -15.81 -13.56
C ASP A 300 18.28 -16.85 -13.29
N ARG A 301 17.30 -16.53 -12.45
CA ARG A 301 16.21 -17.44 -12.11
C ARG A 301 15.20 -17.62 -13.23
N MET A 302 15.24 -16.76 -14.25
CA MET A 302 14.37 -16.88 -15.42
C MET A 302 14.87 -17.93 -16.41
N THR A 303 16.20 -18.12 -16.50
CA THR A 303 16.85 -18.99 -17.51
C THR A 303 17.64 -20.15 -16.90
N GLY A 304 18.04 -20.04 -15.63
CA GLY A 304 18.90 -20.99 -14.93
C GLY A 304 20.40 -20.79 -15.20
N GLU A 305 20.79 -19.84 -16.04
CA GLU A 305 22.18 -19.55 -16.38
C GLU A 305 22.95 -19.02 -15.15
N GLU A 306 24.19 -19.49 -14.98
CA GLU A 306 25.09 -19.05 -13.90
C GLU A 306 26.39 -18.46 -14.47
N TRP A 307 26.84 -17.36 -13.89
CA TRP A 307 28.10 -16.70 -14.26
C TRP A 307 28.75 -16.02 -13.06
N LYS A 308 30.01 -15.59 -13.21
CA LYS A 308 30.74 -14.86 -12.17
C LYS A 308 30.73 -13.37 -12.46
N VAL A 309 30.57 -12.55 -11.42
CA VAL A 309 30.75 -11.10 -11.46
C VAL A 309 31.92 -10.70 -10.57
N ARG A 310 32.76 -9.77 -11.04
CA ARG A 310 33.89 -9.21 -10.28
C ARG A 310 33.52 -7.83 -9.71
N CYS A 311 33.94 -7.57 -8.49
CA CYS A 311 33.76 -6.26 -7.83
C CYS A 311 34.83 -5.98 -6.76
N ARG A 312 34.96 -4.71 -6.35
CA ARG A 312 35.88 -4.30 -5.26
C ARG A 312 35.28 -4.50 -3.86
N GLY A 313 33.95 -4.49 -3.76
CA GLY A 313 33.21 -4.68 -2.51
C GLY A 313 31.82 -5.27 -2.74
N VAL A 314 31.31 -5.96 -1.72
CA VAL A 314 29.96 -6.56 -1.71
C VAL A 314 29.18 -6.03 -0.53
N ILE A 315 28.00 -5.47 -0.79
CA ILE A 315 27.06 -5.00 0.22
C ILE A 315 25.87 -5.94 0.28
N ASN A 316 25.64 -6.57 1.43
CA ASN A 316 24.46 -7.35 1.73
C ASN A 316 23.35 -6.45 2.31
N ALA A 317 22.29 -6.25 1.52
CA ALA A 317 21.12 -5.46 1.87
C ALA A 317 19.82 -6.29 1.73
N THR A 318 19.88 -7.58 2.08
CA THR A 318 18.80 -8.55 1.84
C THR A 318 17.73 -8.61 2.95
N GLY A 319 17.67 -7.60 3.83
CA GLY A 319 16.61 -7.45 4.82
C GLY A 319 16.49 -8.68 5.73
N PRO A 320 15.32 -9.35 5.82
CA PRO A 320 15.17 -10.53 6.68
C PRO A 320 16.02 -11.72 6.21
N PHE A 321 16.54 -11.70 4.98
CA PHE A 321 17.41 -12.74 4.43
C PHE A 321 18.91 -12.47 4.66
N SER A 322 19.26 -11.43 5.43
CA SER A 322 20.65 -11.00 5.65
C SER A 322 21.56 -12.15 6.10
N ASP A 323 21.09 -13.00 7.01
CA ASP A 323 21.87 -14.13 7.51
C ASP A 323 22.15 -15.22 6.47
N GLY A 324 21.30 -15.36 5.45
CA GLY A 324 21.55 -16.28 4.34
C GLY A 324 22.80 -15.89 3.56
N VAL A 325 22.95 -14.60 3.22
CA VAL A 325 24.14 -14.09 2.52
C VAL A 325 25.36 -14.06 3.44
N ARG A 326 25.20 -13.73 4.73
CA ARG A 326 26.33 -13.79 5.70
C ARG A 326 26.92 -15.19 5.81
N LYS A 327 26.08 -16.24 5.76
CA LYS A 327 26.52 -17.65 5.76
C LYS A 327 27.23 -18.08 4.48
N LEU A 328 27.01 -17.39 3.35
CA LEU A 328 27.82 -17.60 2.14
C LEU A 328 29.26 -17.10 2.30
N ASP A 329 29.47 -16.08 3.14
CA ASP A 329 30.79 -15.56 3.48
C ASP A 329 31.46 -16.39 4.59
N GLU A 330 30.77 -16.59 5.71
CA GLU A 330 31.26 -17.36 6.85
C GLU A 330 30.17 -18.35 7.33
N PRO A 331 30.28 -19.66 7.00
CA PRO A 331 29.22 -20.64 7.30
C PRO A 331 28.87 -20.79 8.79
N THR A 332 29.83 -20.49 9.69
CA THR A 332 29.68 -20.61 11.14
C THR A 332 29.24 -19.32 11.84
N VAL A 333 28.95 -18.26 11.07
CA VAL A 333 28.55 -16.97 11.65
C VAL A 333 27.22 -17.07 12.40
N LYS A 334 27.14 -16.43 13.58
CA LYS A 334 25.90 -16.35 14.34
C LYS A 334 24.89 -15.46 13.65
N GLU A 335 23.63 -15.89 13.62
CA GLU A 335 22.51 -15.11 13.09
C GLU A 335 22.30 -13.83 13.91
N ILE A 336 21.99 -12.74 13.21
CA ILE A 336 21.70 -11.44 13.83
C ILE A 336 20.25 -11.02 13.63
N VAL A 337 19.53 -11.59 12.67
CA VAL A 337 18.14 -11.22 12.38
C VAL A 337 17.20 -11.95 13.33
N ALA A 338 16.35 -11.20 14.01
CA ALA A 338 15.23 -11.66 14.82
C ALA A 338 13.91 -11.34 14.08
N PRO A 339 13.48 -12.20 13.15
CA PRO A 339 12.31 -11.93 12.30
C PRO A 339 11.00 -11.85 13.09
N SER A 340 10.19 -10.82 12.80
CA SER A 340 8.83 -10.69 13.33
C SER A 340 7.82 -10.44 12.21
N ALA A 341 6.72 -11.19 12.19
CA ALA A 341 5.61 -11.02 11.26
C ALA A 341 4.70 -9.87 11.68
N GLY A 342 4.19 -9.13 10.70
CA GLY A 342 3.13 -8.15 10.88
C GLY A 342 2.08 -8.28 9.80
N VAL A 343 0.84 -8.47 10.22
CA VAL A 343 -0.32 -8.63 9.35
C VAL A 343 -1.06 -7.31 9.20
N HIS A 344 -1.60 -7.10 8.01
CA HIS A 344 -2.54 -6.05 7.69
C HIS A 344 -3.70 -6.62 6.87
N ILE A 345 -4.85 -5.99 6.99
CA ILE A 345 -6.04 -6.30 6.19
C ILE A 345 -6.45 -5.07 5.39
N THR A 346 -7.01 -5.30 4.20
CA THR A 346 -7.66 -4.26 3.41
C THR A 346 -9.17 -4.41 3.49
N LEU A 347 -9.84 -3.32 3.80
CA LEU A 347 -11.28 -3.19 3.97
C LEU A 347 -11.87 -2.24 2.90
N PRO A 348 -13.18 -2.33 2.62
CA PRO A 348 -13.91 -1.40 1.78
C PRO A 348 -13.79 0.05 2.25
N ASN A 349 -13.95 0.97 1.31
CA ASN A 349 -13.81 2.40 1.57
C ASN A 349 -14.84 2.98 2.52
N TYR A 350 -15.96 2.30 2.78
CA TYR A 350 -16.95 2.79 3.73
C TYR A 350 -16.47 2.68 5.18
N TYR A 351 -15.43 1.91 5.50
CA TYR A 351 -14.89 1.82 6.86
C TYR A 351 -14.10 3.05 7.34
N GLY A 352 -13.83 4.02 6.46
CA GLY A 352 -13.08 5.22 6.84
C GLY A 352 -13.11 6.31 5.76
N PRO A 353 -12.86 7.58 6.12
CA PRO A 353 -12.85 8.67 5.17
C PRO A 353 -11.65 8.59 4.23
N LYS A 354 -11.81 9.10 3.00
CA LYS A 354 -10.77 9.04 1.95
C LYS A 354 -9.51 9.84 2.25
N THR A 355 -9.57 10.81 3.16
CA THR A 355 -8.53 11.83 3.34
C THR A 355 -7.95 11.88 4.75
N MET A 356 -8.40 11.02 5.67
CA MET A 356 -7.97 11.05 7.06
C MET A 356 -7.81 9.63 7.61
N GLY A 357 -6.67 9.37 8.25
CA GLY A 357 -6.45 8.14 9.00
C GLY A 357 -7.02 8.20 10.41
N LEU A 358 -7.15 7.06 11.07
CA LEU A 358 -7.45 6.94 12.48
C LEU A 358 -6.36 6.12 13.18
N LEU A 359 -6.00 6.55 14.38
CA LEU A 359 -5.01 5.91 15.24
C LEU A 359 -5.67 5.40 16.51
N ASP A 360 -5.57 4.10 16.75
CA ASP A 360 -5.76 3.50 18.07
C ASP A 360 -4.41 3.48 18.81
N PRO A 361 -4.22 4.32 19.85
CA PRO A 361 -2.97 4.39 20.58
C PRO A 361 -2.78 3.27 21.62
N ALA A 362 -3.83 2.49 21.93
CA ALA A 362 -3.78 1.45 22.96
C ALA A 362 -4.86 0.38 22.71
N THR A 363 -4.49 -0.63 21.92
CA THR A 363 -5.30 -1.84 21.70
C THR A 363 -5.47 -2.66 23.00
N SER A 364 -6.27 -3.73 22.95
CA SER A 364 -6.49 -4.65 24.09
C SER A 364 -5.21 -5.20 24.75
N ASP A 365 -4.08 -5.20 24.03
CA ASP A 365 -2.77 -5.65 24.50
C ASP A 365 -1.69 -4.56 24.52
N GLY A 366 -2.08 -3.28 24.39
CA GLY A 366 -1.16 -2.13 24.47
C GLY A 366 -0.31 -1.87 23.22
N ARG A 367 -0.68 -2.48 22.09
CA ARG A 367 -0.17 -2.16 20.75
C ARG A 367 -0.94 -0.97 20.16
N VAL A 368 -0.57 -0.64 18.93
CA VAL A 368 -1.09 0.49 18.17
C VAL A 368 -1.61 -0.03 16.84
N ILE A 369 -2.83 0.34 16.48
CA ILE A 369 -3.41 0.04 15.18
C ILE A 369 -3.70 1.34 14.43
N PHE A 370 -3.41 1.32 13.15
CA PHE A 370 -3.75 2.36 12.20
C PHE A 370 -4.86 1.89 11.27
N PHE A 371 -5.74 2.83 10.94
CA PHE A 371 -6.81 2.71 9.96
C PHE A 371 -6.54 3.79 8.93
N LEU A 372 -6.08 3.40 7.75
CA LEU A 372 -5.50 4.34 6.79
C LEU A 372 -6.25 4.27 5.47
N PRO A 373 -6.74 5.40 4.94
CA PRO A 373 -7.20 5.41 3.56
C PRO A 373 -6.02 5.10 2.64
N TRP A 374 -6.18 4.13 1.75
CA TRP A 374 -5.11 3.70 0.86
C TRP A 374 -5.67 3.25 -0.50
N GLN A 375 -5.29 3.96 -1.57
CA GLN A 375 -5.67 3.67 -2.96
C GLN A 375 -7.15 3.32 -3.18
N GLY A 376 -8.04 4.07 -2.52
CA GLY A 376 -9.49 3.87 -2.66
C GLY A 376 -10.10 2.84 -1.72
N ASN A 377 -9.32 2.28 -0.78
CA ASN A 377 -9.73 1.35 0.27
C ASN A 377 -9.26 1.84 1.66
N VAL A 378 -9.46 1.03 2.70
CA VAL A 378 -8.92 1.26 4.05
C VAL A 378 -7.99 0.11 4.43
N ILE A 379 -6.78 0.41 4.87
CA ILE A 379 -5.87 -0.59 5.46
C ILE A 379 -5.96 -0.50 6.98
N ALA A 380 -6.12 -1.65 7.63
CA ALA A 380 -6.06 -1.79 9.09
C ALA A 380 -4.90 -2.70 9.51
N GLY A 381 -4.13 -2.27 10.51
CA GLY A 381 -3.02 -3.05 11.05
C GLY A 381 -2.15 -2.27 12.04
N THR A 382 -1.21 -2.92 12.73
CA THR A 382 -0.63 -4.23 12.40
C THR A 382 -0.37 -5.09 13.63
N THR A 383 -0.23 -6.39 13.41
CA THR A 383 0.24 -7.33 14.42
C THR A 383 1.76 -7.34 14.54
N ASP A 384 2.24 -8.04 15.57
CA ASP A 384 3.66 -8.27 15.83
C ASP A 384 3.80 -9.65 16.47
N SER A 385 4.44 -10.59 15.79
CA SER A 385 4.59 -11.97 16.26
C SER A 385 5.89 -12.58 15.73
N PRO A 386 6.72 -13.20 16.59
CA PRO A 386 7.91 -13.93 16.14
C PRO A 386 7.57 -14.93 15.04
N THR A 387 8.44 -15.03 14.03
CA THR A 387 8.20 -15.89 12.86
C THR A 387 9.50 -16.48 12.32
N THR A 388 9.40 -17.33 11.30
CA THR A 388 10.56 -17.80 10.53
C THR A 388 10.63 -17.06 9.21
N VAL A 389 11.85 -16.82 8.72
CA VAL A 389 12.03 -16.15 7.42
C VAL A 389 11.43 -17.02 6.31
N SER A 390 10.51 -16.44 5.55
CA SER A 390 9.88 -17.06 4.37
C SER A 390 9.65 -15.99 3.30
N GLN A 391 9.52 -16.41 2.04
CA GLN A 391 9.37 -15.47 0.93
C GLN A 391 8.01 -14.77 0.92
N ASN A 392 6.95 -15.58 1.01
CA ASN A 392 5.55 -15.14 0.97
C ASN A 392 4.86 -15.59 2.27
N PRO A 393 5.14 -14.93 3.41
CA PRO A 393 4.49 -15.27 4.68
C PRO A 393 2.97 -15.11 4.56
N ILE A 394 2.24 -16.09 5.07
CA ILE A 394 0.78 -16.14 5.00
C ILE A 394 0.22 -15.57 6.32
N PRO A 395 -0.72 -14.61 6.28
CA PRO A 395 -1.36 -14.09 7.49
C PRO A 395 -2.20 -15.18 8.17
N ALA A 396 -2.08 -15.33 9.48
CA ALA A 396 -2.89 -16.29 10.22
C ALA A 396 -4.32 -15.75 10.44
N GLU A 397 -5.33 -16.61 10.35
CA GLU A 397 -6.74 -16.20 10.53
C GLU A 397 -7.00 -15.58 11.92
N LYS A 398 -6.33 -16.07 12.96
CA LYS A 398 -6.39 -15.47 14.31
C LYS A 398 -5.91 -14.00 14.35
N GLU A 399 -4.94 -13.63 13.51
CA GLU A 399 -4.44 -12.26 13.44
C GLU A 399 -5.40 -11.36 12.67
N ILE A 400 -6.01 -11.89 11.59
CA ILE A 400 -7.06 -11.21 10.84
C ILE A 400 -8.25 -10.92 11.76
N GLN A 401 -8.73 -11.93 12.49
CA GLN A 401 -9.84 -11.77 13.43
C GLN A 401 -9.52 -10.78 14.54
N TRP A 402 -8.31 -10.82 15.10
CA TRP A 402 -7.87 -9.84 16.10
C TRP A 402 -7.91 -8.41 15.57
N ILE A 403 -7.43 -8.15 14.35
CA ILE A 403 -7.52 -6.80 13.75
C ILE A 403 -8.99 -6.39 13.59
N LEU A 404 -9.87 -7.28 13.12
CA LEU A 404 -11.30 -6.99 12.98
C LEU A 404 -11.98 -6.67 14.32
N ASP A 405 -11.59 -7.35 15.39
CA ASP A 405 -12.12 -7.10 16.73
C ASP A 405 -11.68 -5.73 17.28
N GLU A 406 -10.42 -5.34 17.07
CA GLU A 406 -9.96 -3.99 17.42
C GLU A 406 -10.64 -2.90 16.57
N VAL A 407 -10.85 -3.17 15.27
CA VAL A 407 -11.62 -2.30 14.37
C VAL A 407 -13.03 -2.06 14.90
N ARG A 408 -13.69 -3.10 15.42
CA ARG A 408 -15.06 -3.02 15.97
C ARG A 408 -15.17 -2.09 17.18
N ASN A 409 -14.10 -1.93 17.97
CA ASN A 409 -14.13 -1.10 19.18
C ASN A 409 -14.24 0.41 18.88
N TYR A 410 -13.78 0.85 17.71
CA TYR A 410 -13.73 2.25 17.31
C TYR A 410 -14.84 2.67 16.36
N LEU A 411 -15.50 1.69 15.74
CA LEU A 411 -16.59 1.95 14.83
C LEU A 411 -17.93 1.97 15.57
N SER A 412 -18.85 2.75 15.04
CA SER A 412 -20.21 2.84 15.58
C SER A 412 -20.92 1.48 15.45
N PRO A 413 -21.79 1.09 16.40
CA PRO A 413 -22.41 -0.25 16.42
C PRO A 413 -23.27 -0.60 15.19
N ASP A 414 -23.76 0.40 14.45
CA ASP A 414 -24.45 0.27 13.17
C ASP A 414 -23.52 -0.21 12.04
N VAL A 415 -22.22 0.03 12.18
CA VAL A 415 -21.18 -0.43 11.25
C VAL A 415 -20.78 -1.87 11.60
N LYS A 416 -21.42 -2.83 10.94
CA LYS A 416 -21.10 -4.25 11.10
C LYS A 416 -19.73 -4.55 10.48
N VAL A 417 -18.76 -4.94 11.30
CA VAL A 417 -17.42 -5.38 10.88
C VAL A 417 -17.41 -6.90 10.73
N ARG A 418 -17.29 -7.41 9.49
CA ARG A 418 -17.37 -8.86 9.20
C ARG A 418 -16.10 -9.36 8.53
N ARG A 419 -15.84 -10.66 8.66
CA ARG A 419 -14.72 -11.33 8.00
C ARG A 419 -14.82 -11.29 6.46
N GLY A 420 -16.03 -11.37 5.93
CA GLY A 420 -16.32 -11.26 4.49
C GLY A 420 -16.10 -9.87 3.90
N ASP A 421 -15.87 -8.85 4.74
CA ASP A 421 -15.49 -7.51 4.27
C ASP A 421 -13.97 -7.40 4.01
N VAL A 422 -13.17 -8.37 4.43
CA VAL A 422 -11.72 -8.36 4.15
C VAL A 422 -11.47 -8.67 2.68
N LEU A 423 -11.02 -7.67 1.93
CA LEU A 423 -10.76 -7.75 0.49
C LEU A 423 -9.40 -8.38 0.19
N SER A 424 -8.43 -8.21 1.10
CA SER A 424 -7.14 -8.88 1.09
C SER A 424 -6.56 -8.88 2.50
N ALA A 425 -5.67 -9.83 2.78
CA ALA A 425 -4.87 -9.88 4.00
C ALA A 425 -3.45 -10.27 3.64
N TRP A 426 -2.45 -9.58 4.19
CA TRP A 426 -1.05 -9.84 3.83
C TRP A 426 -0.15 -9.68 5.05
N SER A 427 0.96 -10.42 5.04
CA SER A 427 1.95 -10.42 6.13
C SER A 427 3.31 -9.97 5.63
N GLY A 428 4.02 -9.15 6.40
CA GLY A 428 5.40 -8.76 6.14
C GLY A 428 6.33 -9.19 7.28
N ILE A 429 7.60 -9.48 6.96
CA ILE A 429 8.61 -9.84 7.98
C ILE A 429 9.50 -8.63 8.25
N ARG A 430 9.48 -8.15 9.50
CA ARG A 430 10.36 -7.08 10.00
C ARG A 430 11.76 -7.67 10.26
N PRO A 431 12.83 -7.09 9.68
CA PRO A 431 14.18 -7.56 9.90
C PRO A 431 14.76 -6.95 11.18
N LEU A 432 14.20 -7.27 12.35
CA LEU A 432 14.77 -6.78 13.62
C LEU A 432 16.16 -7.38 13.81
N VAL A 433 17.08 -6.64 14.44
CA VAL A 433 18.49 -7.06 14.55
C VAL A 433 18.90 -7.13 16.02
N MET A 434 19.62 -8.18 16.38
CA MET A 434 20.32 -8.31 17.65
C MET A 434 21.75 -7.82 17.50
N ASP A 435 22.26 -7.10 18.48
CA ASP A 435 23.67 -6.69 18.49
C ASP A 435 24.58 -7.87 18.87
N PRO A 436 25.44 -8.39 17.97
CA PRO A 436 26.35 -9.47 18.29
C PRO A 436 27.43 -9.07 19.31
N ALA A 437 27.67 -7.78 19.52
CA ALA A 437 28.63 -7.26 20.50
C ALA A 437 28.00 -6.98 21.88
N ALA A 438 26.66 -7.00 22.00
CA ALA A 438 25.99 -6.76 23.27
C ALA A 438 26.15 -7.96 24.23
N LYS A 439 26.47 -7.67 25.51
CA LYS A 439 26.58 -8.68 26.57
C LYS A 439 25.26 -9.40 26.87
N ASN A 440 24.12 -8.76 26.58
CA ASN A 440 22.79 -9.34 26.66
C ASN A 440 22.25 -9.58 25.25
N THR A 441 22.09 -10.86 24.88
CA THR A 441 21.58 -11.31 23.56
C THR A 441 20.12 -10.91 23.27
N GLN A 442 19.46 -10.15 24.16
CA GLN A 442 18.06 -9.73 24.02
C GLN A 442 17.86 -8.23 23.72
N SER A 443 18.91 -7.42 23.69
CA SER A 443 18.77 -6.00 23.32
C SER A 443 18.71 -5.85 21.81
N LEU A 444 17.51 -5.82 21.25
CA LEU A 444 17.27 -5.51 19.84
C LEU A 444 17.79 -4.10 19.52
N VAL A 445 18.59 -3.99 18.45
CA VAL A 445 19.00 -2.72 17.87
C VAL A 445 17.74 -2.06 17.29
N ARG A 446 17.40 -0.88 17.81
CA ARG A 446 16.20 -0.14 17.39
C ARG A 446 16.39 0.64 16.08
N ASN A 447 17.65 0.84 15.68
CA ASN A 447 18.06 1.43 14.40
C ASN A 447 18.52 0.34 13.42
N HIS A 448 19.21 0.74 12.35
CA HIS A 448 19.98 -0.17 11.51
C HIS A 448 21.37 -0.47 12.11
N MET A 449 22.00 -1.51 11.59
CA MET A 449 23.36 -1.92 11.91
C MET A 449 24.15 -2.08 10.62
N ILE A 450 25.36 -1.53 10.60
CA ILE A 450 26.38 -1.81 9.58
C ILE A 450 27.44 -2.71 10.22
N ASN A 451 27.67 -3.89 9.65
CA ASN A 451 28.67 -4.85 10.10
C ASN A 451 29.55 -5.28 8.92
N ILE A 452 30.87 -5.26 9.11
CA ILE A 452 31.84 -5.71 8.10
C ILE A 452 32.50 -6.99 8.61
N SER A 453 32.42 -8.05 7.82
CA SER A 453 33.04 -9.34 8.16
C SER A 453 34.55 -9.31 7.94
N LYS A 454 35.26 -10.33 8.44
CA LYS A 454 36.69 -10.51 8.15
C LYS A 454 36.95 -10.63 6.65
N GLY A 455 36.05 -11.32 5.92
CA GLY A 455 36.08 -11.46 4.46
C GLY A 455 35.76 -10.18 3.69
N GLY A 456 35.40 -9.08 4.38
CA GLY A 456 35.06 -7.81 3.77
C GLY A 456 33.62 -7.71 3.27
N LEU A 457 32.71 -8.61 3.68
CA LEU A 457 31.28 -8.47 3.38
C LEU A 457 30.70 -7.36 4.27
N LEU A 458 30.19 -6.29 3.67
CA LEU A 458 29.49 -5.24 4.40
C LEU A 458 28.00 -5.58 4.44
N THR A 459 27.43 -5.77 5.62
CA THR A 459 26.01 -6.05 5.82
C THR A 459 25.31 -4.86 6.46
N ILE A 460 24.20 -4.43 5.84
CA ILE A 460 23.26 -3.47 6.39
C ILE A 460 21.96 -4.21 6.76
N ALA A 461 21.63 -4.24 8.05
CA ALA A 461 20.45 -4.93 8.56
C ALA A 461 19.63 -4.02 9.48
N GLY A 462 18.33 -4.29 9.62
CA GLY A 462 17.43 -3.46 10.43
C GLY A 462 16.93 -2.21 9.70
N GLY A 463 16.64 -1.17 10.47
CA GLY A 463 16.15 0.10 9.95
C GLY A 463 14.68 0.10 9.54
N LYS A 464 14.25 1.19 8.89
CA LYS A 464 12.86 1.47 8.52
C LYS A 464 12.78 2.07 7.13
N TRP A 465 11.59 1.99 6.53
CA TRP A 465 11.32 2.69 5.27
C TRP A 465 11.59 4.20 5.40
N THR A 466 11.13 4.86 6.46
CA THR A 466 11.35 6.32 6.65
C THR A 466 12.81 6.74 6.54
N THR A 467 13.75 5.93 7.06
CA THR A 467 15.18 6.29 7.15
C THR A 467 16.04 5.65 6.07
N TYR A 468 15.44 5.07 5.02
CA TYR A 468 16.17 4.30 4.00
C TYR A 468 17.32 5.08 3.33
N ARG A 469 17.14 6.41 3.11
CA ARG A 469 18.12 7.26 2.43
C ARG A 469 19.30 7.59 3.33
N ALA A 470 19.05 7.96 4.60
CA ALA A 470 20.11 8.11 5.60
C ALA A 470 20.90 6.80 5.80
N MET A 471 20.20 5.66 5.86
CA MET A 471 20.84 4.33 5.93
C MET A 471 21.73 4.06 4.70
N ALA A 472 21.27 4.41 3.50
CA ALA A 472 22.03 4.26 2.27
C ALA A 472 23.30 5.13 2.28
N GLU A 473 23.17 6.40 2.68
CA GLU A 473 24.28 7.34 2.81
C GLU A 473 25.37 6.80 3.75
N GLU A 474 25.01 6.35 4.96
CA GLU A 474 25.95 5.77 5.92
C GLU A 474 26.58 4.45 5.41
N THR A 475 25.80 3.62 4.71
CA THR A 475 26.26 2.35 4.14
C THR A 475 27.31 2.58 3.07
N VAL A 476 27.09 3.55 2.18
CA VAL A 476 28.04 3.90 1.11
C VAL A 476 29.27 4.59 1.68
N ASP A 477 29.14 5.44 2.70
CA ASP A 477 30.28 6.05 3.40
C ASP A 477 31.19 4.97 4.02
N ALA A 478 30.59 3.98 4.69
CA ALA A 478 31.31 2.84 5.24
C ALA A 478 31.99 2.01 4.13
N ALA A 479 31.31 1.78 3.01
CA ALA A 479 31.85 1.04 1.87
C ALA A 479 33.03 1.78 1.19
N ILE A 480 32.94 3.10 1.04
CA ILE A 480 34.02 3.93 0.50
C ILE A 480 35.27 3.78 1.34
N LYS A 481 35.13 3.85 2.67
CA LYS A 481 36.24 3.72 3.61
C LYS A 481 36.83 2.30 3.62
N GLU A 482 35.99 1.28 3.71
CA GLU A 482 36.42 -0.12 3.79
C GLU A 482 37.13 -0.56 2.50
N TYR A 483 36.59 -0.17 1.34
CA TYR A 483 37.09 -0.66 0.06
C TYR A 483 38.04 0.30 -0.65
N GLY A 484 38.34 1.46 -0.06
CA GLY A 484 39.24 2.47 -0.63
C GLY A 484 38.73 3.09 -1.93
N LEU A 485 37.42 3.26 -2.06
CA LEU A 485 36.78 3.76 -3.28
C LEU A 485 36.96 5.28 -3.43
N ARG A 486 36.83 5.78 -4.66
CA ARG A 486 37.01 7.20 -5.00
C ARG A 486 35.73 7.79 -5.58
N PRO A 487 34.80 8.30 -4.76
CA PRO A 487 33.61 8.99 -5.26
C PRO A 487 33.95 10.37 -5.82
N ASN A 488 33.08 10.92 -6.68
CA ASN A 488 33.19 12.28 -7.21
C ASN A 488 32.79 13.36 -6.20
N GLY A 489 32.17 12.99 -5.07
CA GLY A 489 31.68 13.91 -4.05
C GLY A 489 30.91 13.22 -2.92
N PRO A 490 30.39 13.99 -1.95
CA PRO A 490 29.50 13.48 -0.89
C PRO A 490 28.13 13.08 -1.46
N SER A 491 27.27 12.49 -0.61
CA SER A 491 25.89 12.21 -0.99
C SER A 491 25.15 13.51 -1.36
N THR A 492 24.37 13.44 -2.44
CA THR A 492 23.44 14.52 -2.84
C THR A 492 21.99 14.02 -2.88
N THR A 493 21.74 12.82 -2.36
CA THR A 493 20.44 12.12 -2.45
C THR A 493 19.29 12.85 -1.78
N GLU A 494 19.57 13.75 -0.83
CA GLU A 494 18.58 14.64 -0.22
C GLU A 494 17.91 15.57 -1.25
N HIS A 495 18.55 15.81 -2.41
CA HIS A 495 18.07 16.74 -3.43
C HIS A 495 17.74 16.07 -4.77
N ILE A 496 17.95 14.75 -4.89
CA ILE A 496 17.65 14.02 -6.12
C ILE A 496 16.16 13.72 -6.18
N LYS A 497 15.48 14.34 -7.15
CA LYS A 497 14.09 13.96 -7.48
C LYS A 497 14.08 12.60 -8.15
N LEU A 498 13.22 11.71 -7.68
CA LEU A 498 13.08 10.40 -8.29
C LEU A 498 12.39 10.50 -9.65
N VAL A 499 12.66 9.54 -10.53
CA VAL A 499 11.94 9.35 -11.80
C VAL A 499 10.43 9.43 -11.56
N GLY A 500 9.72 10.23 -12.37
CA GLY A 500 8.30 10.57 -12.16
C GLY A 500 8.09 11.91 -11.45
N GLY A 501 9.03 12.38 -10.62
CA GLY A 501 8.87 13.58 -9.79
C GLY A 501 9.24 14.91 -10.44
N HIS A 502 9.83 14.91 -11.64
CA HIS A 502 10.48 16.12 -12.21
C HIS A 502 9.45 17.11 -12.75
N ALA A 503 8.52 16.65 -13.60
CA ALA A 503 7.50 17.48 -14.22
C ALA A 503 6.09 17.29 -13.62
N TRP A 504 6.02 16.69 -12.43
CA TRP A 504 4.74 16.44 -11.76
C TRP A 504 4.15 17.69 -11.12
N THR A 505 2.84 17.84 -11.22
CA THR A 505 2.06 18.84 -10.48
C THR A 505 0.76 18.21 -9.96
N LYS A 506 0.19 18.77 -8.88
CA LYS A 506 -1.11 18.33 -8.33
C LYS A 506 -2.25 18.37 -9.36
N THR A 507 -2.13 19.20 -10.40
CA THR A 507 -3.13 19.38 -11.46
C THR A 507 -2.80 18.62 -12.75
N MET A 508 -1.71 17.84 -12.79
CA MET A 508 -1.27 17.14 -13.99
C MET A 508 -2.33 16.16 -14.52
N TYR A 509 -3.10 15.51 -13.63
CA TYR A 509 -4.19 14.63 -14.02
C TYR A 509 -5.22 15.31 -14.94
N ILE A 510 -5.49 16.61 -14.77
CA ILE A 510 -6.40 17.38 -15.63
C ILE A 510 -5.88 17.41 -17.07
N LYS A 511 -4.57 17.58 -17.24
CA LYS A 511 -3.94 17.60 -18.58
C LYS A 511 -3.97 16.21 -19.21
N LEU A 512 -3.81 15.14 -18.44
CA LEU A 512 -3.95 13.76 -18.94
C LEU A 512 -5.39 13.51 -19.44
N ILE A 513 -6.40 13.98 -18.72
CA ILE A 513 -7.81 13.91 -19.15
C ILE A 513 -8.00 14.68 -20.47
N GLN A 514 -7.56 15.93 -20.54
CA GLN A 514 -7.74 16.77 -21.72
C GLN A 514 -7.04 16.22 -22.97
N GLN A 515 -5.88 15.60 -22.80
CA GLN A 515 -5.07 15.11 -23.93
C GLN A 515 -5.52 13.73 -24.42
N PHE A 516 -5.89 12.82 -23.51
CA PHE A 516 -6.15 11.41 -23.83
C PHE A 516 -7.62 11.00 -23.65
N GLY A 517 -8.46 11.85 -23.05
CA GLY A 517 -9.85 11.51 -22.75
C GLY A 517 -9.95 10.38 -21.72
N LEU A 518 -9.09 10.38 -20.71
CA LEU A 518 -9.13 9.41 -19.60
C LEU A 518 -10.20 9.79 -18.59
N GLU A 519 -10.73 8.79 -17.90
CA GLU A 519 -11.59 9.04 -16.74
C GLU A 519 -10.81 9.67 -15.58
N THR A 520 -11.47 10.48 -14.76
CA THR A 520 -10.84 11.25 -13.69
C THR A 520 -10.06 10.38 -12.70
N GLU A 521 -10.61 9.23 -12.29
CA GLU A 521 -9.94 8.33 -11.34
C GLU A 521 -8.70 7.69 -11.94
N VAL A 522 -8.76 7.25 -13.20
CA VAL A 522 -7.61 6.72 -13.95
C VAL A 522 -6.53 7.79 -14.10
N ALA A 523 -6.90 9.00 -14.50
CA ALA A 523 -5.93 10.07 -14.67
C ALA A 523 -5.24 10.47 -13.35
N LYS A 524 -5.99 10.49 -12.23
CA LYS A 524 -5.43 10.72 -10.89
C LYS A 524 -4.49 9.59 -10.49
N HIS A 525 -4.93 8.35 -10.62
CA HIS A 525 -4.11 7.17 -10.35
C HIS A 525 -2.80 7.19 -11.15
N LEU A 526 -2.85 7.44 -12.45
CA LEU A 526 -1.63 7.49 -13.27
C LEU A 526 -0.72 8.64 -12.83
N SER A 527 -1.29 9.81 -12.56
CA SER A 527 -0.56 10.99 -12.07
C SER A 527 0.15 10.72 -10.73
N GLU A 528 -0.52 10.04 -9.80
CA GLU A 528 -0.03 9.76 -8.45
C GLU A 528 0.80 8.47 -8.37
N SER A 529 0.80 7.61 -9.40
CA SER A 529 1.61 6.38 -9.44
C SER A 529 2.85 6.50 -10.31
N TYR A 530 2.77 7.23 -11.43
CA TYR A 530 3.85 7.32 -12.42
C TYR A 530 4.44 8.72 -12.54
N GLY A 531 3.78 9.72 -11.95
CA GLY A 531 4.24 11.10 -12.06
C GLY A 531 4.33 11.53 -13.53
N ASP A 532 5.40 12.20 -13.91
CA ASP A 532 5.65 12.58 -15.30
C ASP A 532 5.77 11.40 -16.30
N ARG A 533 5.95 10.16 -15.82
CA ARG A 533 5.88 8.96 -16.69
C ARG A 533 4.45 8.60 -17.09
N ALA A 534 3.44 9.14 -16.42
CA ALA A 534 2.03 8.96 -16.75
C ALA A 534 1.71 9.32 -18.21
N TRP A 535 2.43 10.30 -18.78
CA TRP A 535 2.32 10.66 -20.20
C TRP A 535 2.68 9.49 -21.12
N THR A 536 3.73 8.74 -20.78
CA THR A 536 4.15 7.56 -21.54
C THR A 536 3.13 6.44 -21.38
N VAL A 537 2.65 6.18 -20.16
CA VAL A 537 1.62 5.18 -19.90
C VAL A 537 0.33 5.50 -20.68
N ALA A 538 -0.17 6.72 -20.57
CA ALA A 538 -1.37 7.17 -21.29
C ALA A 538 -1.18 7.13 -22.82
N SER A 539 0.03 7.38 -23.32
CA SER A 539 0.35 7.25 -24.74
C SER A 539 0.31 5.81 -25.27
N MET A 540 0.28 4.80 -24.39
CA MET A 540 0.09 3.39 -24.75
C MET A 540 -1.35 2.91 -24.53
N ALA A 541 -2.21 3.75 -23.97
CA ALA A 541 -3.61 3.41 -23.74
C ALA A 541 -4.33 3.20 -25.08
N ALA A 542 -5.00 2.06 -25.17
CA ALA A 542 -5.93 1.73 -26.24
C ALA A 542 -7.23 2.52 -26.09
N THR A 543 -7.93 2.71 -27.21
CA THR A 543 -9.28 3.26 -27.21
C THR A 543 -10.26 2.28 -26.57
N THR A 544 -11.21 2.78 -25.80
CA THR A 544 -12.25 1.96 -25.14
C THR A 544 -13.37 1.54 -26.09
N GLY A 545 -13.61 2.33 -27.15
CA GLY A 545 -14.80 2.19 -28.00
C GLY A 545 -16.03 2.94 -27.46
N GLU A 546 -15.93 3.55 -26.27
CA GLU A 546 -16.99 4.33 -25.65
C GLU A 546 -16.91 5.82 -26.00
N THR A 547 -18.01 6.55 -25.80
CA THR A 547 -18.02 8.02 -25.93
C THR A 547 -17.19 8.70 -24.86
N TRP A 548 -17.17 8.12 -23.66
CA TRP A 548 -16.32 8.51 -22.55
C TRP A 548 -16.17 7.34 -21.57
N PRO A 549 -14.96 7.07 -21.04
CA PRO A 549 -13.67 7.66 -21.43
C PRO A 549 -13.24 7.19 -22.82
N LEU A 550 -12.47 8.00 -23.56
CA LEU A 550 -12.01 7.68 -24.92
C LEU A 550 -10.89 6.62 -24.94
N HIS A 551 -10.01 6.66 -23.95
CA HIS A 551 -8.88 5.74 -23.80
C HIS A 551 -8.80 5.21 -22.37
N GLY A 552 -8.00 4.16 -22.18
CA GLY A 552 -7.69 3.62 -20.84
C GLY A 552 -8.63 2.49 -20.45
N VAL A 553 -8.60 1.40 -21.23
CA VAL A 553 -9.30 0.15 -20.90
C VAL A 553 -8.81 -0.34 -19.54
N ARG A 554 -9.72 -0.42 -18.57
CA ARG A 554 -9.45 -0.90 -17.21
C ARG A 554 -9.40 -2.42 -17.17
N PHE A 555 -8.58 -2.99 -16.29
CA PHE A 555 -8.62 -4.43 -15.98
C PHE A 555 -9.91 -4.83 -15.24
N SER A 556 -10.39 -3.94 -14.37
CA SER A 556 -11.64 -4.09 -13.63
C SER A 556 -12.32 -2.73 -13.53
N PRO A 557 -13.66 -2.64 -13.65
CA PRO A 557 -14.37 -1.38 -13.45
C PRO A 557 -14.18 -0.83 -12.03
N LEU A 558 -13.90 -1.68 -11.04
CA LEU A 558 -13.79 -1.31 -9.63
C LEU A 558 -12.50 -0.55 -9.28
N TYR A 559 -11.45 -0.66 -10.11
CA TYR A 559 -10.15 -0.06 -9.84
C TYR A 559 -9.61 0.71 -11.04
N PRO A 560 -8.83 1.78 -10.81
CA PRO A 560 -8.36 2.66 -11.89
C PRO A 560 -7.16 2.11 -12.67
N TYR A 561 -6.88 0.80 -12.60
CA TYR A 561 -5.74 0.19 -13.29
C TYR A 561 -6.07 -0.15 -14.74
N ILE A 562 -5.23 0.29 -15.67
CA ILE A 562 -5.45 0.12 -17.11
C ILE A 562 -4.44 -0.82 -17.76
N GLU A 563 -4.84 -1.43 -18.87
CA GLU A 563 -4.02 -2.37 -19.66
C GLU A 563 -2.66 -1.81 -20.07
N ALA A 564 -2.58 -0.49 -20.31
CA ALA A 564 -1.35 0.19 -20.69
C ALA A 564 -0.27 0.14 -19.60
N GLU A 565 -0.66 0.01 -18.34
CA GLU A 565 0.28 -0.11 -17.22
C GLU A 565 1.06 -1.43 -17.29
N ALA A 566 0.44 -2.53 -17.73
CA ALA A 566 1.14 -3.82 -17.89
C ALA A 566 2.22 -3.72 -18.98
N ARG A 567 1.90 -3.05 -20.09
CA ARG A 567 2.89 -2.80 -21.17
C ARG A 567 4.02 -1.90 -20.68
N TYR A 568 3.71 -0.84 -19.94
CA TYR A 568 4.73 0.02 -19.34
C TYR A 568 5.62 -0.73 -18.36
N ALA A 569 5.02 -1.56 -17.49
CA ALA A 569 5.72 -2.33 -16.49
C ALA A 569 6.77 -3.26 -17.10
N VAL A 570 6.42 -3.96 -18.19
CA VAL A 570 7.34 -4.84 -18.90
C VAL A 570 8.45 -4.04 -19.59
N ARG A 571 8.08 -2.99 -20.33
CA ARG A 571 9.03 -2.23 -21.18
C ARG A 571 9.97 -1.32 -20.40
N SER A 572 9.51 -0.76 -19.29
CA SER A 572 10.18 0.34 -18.60
C SER A 572 10.42 0.09 -17.11
N GLU A 573 9.90 -1.01 -16.54
CA GLU A 573 10.04 -1.29 -15.10
C GLU A 573 10.47 -2.71 -14.77
N TYR A 574 11.02 -3.43 -15.76
CA TYR A 574 11.57 -4.79 -15.63
C TYR A 574 10.59 -5.83 -15.07
N ALA A 575 9.27 -5.67 -15.27
CA ALA A 575 8.31 -6.71 -14.88
C ALA A 575 8.46 -7.94 -15.80
N LEU A 576 8.66 -9.11 -15.20
CA LEU A 576 8.90 -10.38 -15.90
C LEU A 576 7.91 -11.48 -15.52
N THR A 577 7.15 -11.31 -14.45
CA THR A 577 6.13 -12.28 -13.99
C THR A 577 4.80 -11.58 -13.76
N ALA A 578 3.69 -12.33 -13.81
CA ALA A 578 2.37 -11.76 -13.50
C ALA A 578 2.32 -11.15 -12.08
N VAL A 579 3.07 -11.75 -11.13
CA VAL A 579 3.17 -11.26 -9.75
C VAL A 579 3.88 -9.90 -9.67
N ASP A 580 4.89 -9.65 -10.51
CA ASP A 580 5.60 -8.36 -10.58
C ASP A 580 4.63 -7.22 -10.84
N PHE A 581 3.65 -7.46 -11.72
CA PHE A 581 2.64 -6.50 -12.08
C PHE A 581 1.57 -6.35 -10.99
N ILE A 582 0.81 -7.40 -10.70
CA ILE A 582 -0.38 -7.35 -9.82
C ILE A 582 -0.04 -6.95 -8.39
N ALA A 583 1.15 -7.31 -7.91
CA ALA A 583 1.54 -7.06 -6.53
C ALA A 583 2.29 -5.74 -6.37
N ARG A 584 3.17 -5.37 -7.31
CA ARG A 584 4.15 -4.29 -7.11
C ARG A 584 4.01 -3.11 -8.07
N ARG A 585 3.49 -3.30 -9.30
CA ARG A 585 3.25 -2.16 -10.20
C ARG A 585 1.84 -1.57 -10.01
N THR A 586 0.81 -2.40 -9.83
CA THR A 586 -0.56 -1.94 -9.61
C THR A 586 -1.07 -2.10 -8.19
N ARG A 587 -0.46 -2.94 -7.34
CA ARG A 587 -0.95 -3.20 -5.95
C ARG A 587 -2.32 -3.87 -5.87
N LEU A 588 -2.92 -4.29 -6.98
CA LEU A 588 -4.27 -4.85 -7.01
C LEU A 588 -4.41 -6.02 -6.03
N SER A 589 -3.39 -6.88 -5.90
CA SER A 589 -3.39 -7.99 -4.94
C SER A 589 -3.43 -7.56 -3.48
N PHE A 590 -2.94 -6.35 -3.16
CA PHE A 590 -3.01 -5.75 -1.83
C PHE A 590 -4.35 -5.05 -1.59
N LEU A 591 -5.09 -4.71 -2.64
CA LEU A 591 -6.39 -4.04 -2.50
C LEU A 591 -7.53 -5.04 -2.47
N ASN A 592 -7.54 -5.99 -3.39
CA ASN A 592 -8.59 -6.99 -3.51
C ASN A 592 -8.11 -8.25 -4.23
N VAL A 593 -8.03 -9.35 -3.48
CA VAL A 593 -7.52 -10.63 -3.97
C VAL A 593 -8.43 -11.25 -5.02
N GLN A 594 -9.75 -11.09 -4.86
CA GLN A 594 -10.74 -11.62 -5.79
C GLN A 594 -10.64 -10.90 -7.14
N VAL A 595 -10.72 -9.57 -7.14
CA VAL A 595 -10.63 -8.78 -8.39
C VAL A 595 -9.26 -8.98 -9.08
N THR A 596 -8.21 -9.25 -8.31
CA THR A 596 -6.91 -9.62 -8.89
C THR A 596 -7.00 -10.92 -9.67
N LEU A 597 -7.57 -11.98 -9.08
CA LEU A 597 -7.75 -13.28 -9.72
C LEU A 597 -8.57 -13.17 -11.01
N GLU A 598 -9.63 -12.37 -10.99
CA GLU A 598 -10.50 -12.09 -12.13
C GLU A 598 -9.76 -11.35 -13.26
N SER A 599 -8.83 -10.47 -12.90
CA SER A 599 -8.02 -9.68 -13.85
C SER A 599 -6.84 -10.48 -14.43
N LEU A 600 -6.43 -11.59 -13.81
CA LEU A 600 -5.21 -12.33 -14.19
C LEU A 600 -5.17 -12.79 -15.65
N PRO A 601 -6.23 -13.36 -16.25
CA PRO A 601 -6.16 -13.80 -17.64
C PRO A 601 -5.76 -12.68 -18.59
N ARG A 602 -6.36 -11.50 -18.41
CA ARG A 602 -6.06 -10.34 -19.26
C ARG A 602 -4.67 -9.78 -19.01
N VAL A 603 -4.21 -9.76 -17.76
CA VAL A 603 -2.83 -9.39 -17.40
C VAL A 603 -1.83 -10.32 -18.10
N ILE A 604 -2.04 -11.64 -18.00
CA ILE A 604 -1.16 -12.66 -18.57
C ILE A 604 -1.17 -12.62 -20.09
N ASP A 605 -2.30 -12.31 -20.72
CA ASP A 605 -2.35 -12.14 -22.17
C ASP A 605 -1.48 -10.97 -22.62
N ILE A 606 -1.63 -9.79 -21.99
CA ILE A 606 -0.84 -8.62 -22.34
C ILE A 606 0.64 -8.84 -22.05
N MET A 607 0.98 -9.35 -20.87
CA MET A 607 2.39 -9.63 -20.53
C MET A 607 2.97 -10.72 -21.43
N GLY A 608 2.19 -11.73 -21.79
CA GLY A 608 2.59 -12.78 -22.72
C GLY A 608 2.83 -12.27 -24.14
N GLU A 609 2.05 -11.29 -24.60
CA GLU A 609 2.33 -10.58 -25.87
C GLU A 609 3.67 -9.83 -25.81
N GLU A 610 3.94 -9.11 -24.72
CA GLU A 610 5.16 -8.30 -24.57
C GLU A 610 6.42 -9.14 -24.36
N LEU A 611 6.30 -10.29 -23.68
CA LEU A 611 7.42 -11.16 -23.31
C LEU A 611 7.55 -12.41 -24.20
N GLY A 612 6.64 -12.61 -25.15
CA GLY A 612 6.65 -13.77 -26.05
C GLY A 612 6.37 -15.09 -25.35
N TRP A 613 5.45 -15.11 -24.37
CA TRP A 613 5.08 -16.34 -23.67
C TRP A 613 4.26 -17.27 -24.54
N ASP A 614 4.66 -18.54 -24.58
CA ASP A 614 3.82 -19.61 -25.11
C ASP A 614 2.67 -19.96 -24.15
N ARG A 615 1.80 -20.88 -24.59
CA ARG A 615 0.65 -21.31 -23.80
C ARG A 615 1.06 -21.94 -22.46
N ALA A 616 2.11 -22.76 -22.44
CA ALA A 616 2.55 -23.45 -21.23
C ALA A 616 3.09 -22.44 -20.20
N LYS A 617 3.83 -21.43 -20.66
CA LYS A 617 4.31 -20.34 -19.80
C LYS A 617 3.16 -19.50 -19.27
N LYS A 618 2.14 -19.17 -20.08
CA LYS A 618 0.93 -18.47 -19.60
C LYS A 618 0.20 -19.26 -18.51
N GLU A 619 0.06 -20.58 -18.68
CA GLU A 619 -0.56 -21.45 -17.67
C GLU A 619 0.29 -21.50 -16.38
N SER A 620 1.62 -21.61 -16.50
CA SER A 620 2.54 -21.57 -15.35
C SER A 620 2.52 -20.23 -14.62
N GLU A 621 2.46 -19.10 -15.33
CA GLU A 621 2.36 -17.77 -14.72
C GLU A 621 1.04 -17.58 -13.97
N PHE A 622 -0.06 -18.14 -14.49
CA PHE A 622 -1.34 -18.16 -13.79
C PHE A 622 -1.25 -18.96 -12.49
N ASP A 623 -0.74 -20.20 -12.54
CA ASP A 623 -0.59 -21.06 -11.37
C ASP A 623 0.32 -20.40 -10.30
N ASN A 624 1.44 -19.80 -10.71
CA ASN A 624 2.34 -19.07 -9.81
C ASN A 624 1.68 -17.83 -9.19
N ALA A 625 0.88 -17.09 -9.96
CA ALA A 625 0.16 -15.93 -9.46
C ALA A 625 -0.93 -16.33 -8.46
N VAL A 626 -1.68 -17.40 -8.73
CA VAL A 626 -2.69 -17.95 -7.83
C VAL A 626 -2.07 -18.43 -6.52
N GLU A 627 -0.91 -19.11 -6.58
CA GLU A 627 -0.17 -19.50 -5.38
C GLU A 627 0.27 -18.29 -4.56
N PHE A 628 0.76 -17.22 -5.22
CA PHE A 628 1.07 -15.97 -4.54
C PHE A 628 -0.17 -15.34 -3.87
N LEU A 629 -1.34 -15.39 -4.51
CA LEU A 629 -2.57 -14.83 -3.95
C LEU A 629 -3.02 -15.52 -2.66
N LYS A 630 -2.58 -16.77 -2.37
CA LYS A 630 -2.76 -17.38 -1.03
C LYS A 630 -2.16 -16.53 0.07
N SER A 631 -0.96 -15.98 -0.16
CA SER A 631 -0.31 -15.06 0.79
C SER A 631 -1.00 -13.70 0.91
N MET A 632 -1.99 -13.43 0.06
CA MET A 632 -2.83 -12.22 0.03
C MET A 632 -4.26 -12.49 0.53
N GLY A 633 -4.53 -13.68 1.07
CA GLY A 633 -5.83 -14.05 1.64
C GLY A 633 -6.77 -14.81 0.69
N LEU A 634 -6.28 -15.33 -0.44
CA LEU A 634 -7.09 -16.17 -1.32
C LEU A 634 -7.44 -17.52 -0.65
N PRO A 635 -8.71 -17.95 -0.66
CA PRO A 635 -9.10 -19.25 -0.12
C PRO A 635 -8.44 -20.43 -0.84
N GLU A 636 -8.19 -21.52 -0.12
CA GLU A 636 -7.48 -22.68 -0.66
C GLU A 636 -8.22 -23.33 -1.85
N GLN A 637 -9.55 -23.33 -1.85
CA GLN A 637 -10.34 -23.91 -2.93
C GLN A 637 -10.21 -23.11 -4.23
N ALA A 638 -10.15 -21.78 -4.14
CA ALA A 638 -9.95 -20.91 -5.30
C ALA A 638 -8.58 -21.12 -5.96
N THR A 639 -7.64 -21.75 -5.24
CA THR A 639 -6.30 -22.01 -5.78
C THR A 639 -6.23 -23.19 -6.73
N LYS A 640 -7.31 -23.96 -6.82
CA LYS A 640 -7.47 -25.07 -7.76
C LYS A 640 -7.96 -24.62 -9.13
N LEU A 641 -8.40 -23.36 -9.25
CA LEU A 641 -8.85 -22.80 -10.52
C LEU A 641 -7.71 -22.79 -11.52
N LYS A 642 -8.04 -23.03 -12.79
CA LYS A 642 -7.10 -22.92 -13.91
C LYS A 642 -7.40 -21.69 -14.75
N LEU A 643 -6.40 -21.26 -15.52
CA LEU A 643 -6.50 -20.10 -16.40
C LEU A 643 -7.74 -20.18 -17.31
N ALA A 644 -8.02 -21.36 -17.85
CA ALA A 644 -9.18 -21.58 -18.72
C ALA A 644 -10.52 -21.40 -17.99
N ASP A 645 -10.60 -21.72 -16.70
CA ASP A 645 -11.84 -21.61 -15.92
C ASP A 645 -12.21 -20.14 -15.71
N VAL A 646 -11.22 -19.31 -15.36
CA VAL A 646 -11.41 -17.86 -15.14
C VAL A 646 -11.63 -17.13 -16.47
N ALA A 647 -10.88 -17.50 -17.52
CA ALA A 647 -11.02 -16.88 -18.83
C ALA A 647 -12.41 -17.12 -19.47
N LYS A 648 -12.97 -18.33 -19.34
CA LYS A 648 -14.30 -18.68 -19.87
C LYS A 648 -15.42 -17.85 -19.28
N ASN A 649 -15.30 -17.44 -18.02
CA ASN A 649 -16.31 -16.65 -17.34
C ASN A 649 -16.09 -15.14 -17.51
N HIS A 650 -15.22 -14.70 -18.44
CA HIS A 650 -14.84 -13.30 -18.61
C HIS A 650 -14.33 -12.65 -17.32
N GLY A 651 -13.64 -13.41 -16.48
CA GLY A 651 -13.21 -12.95 -15.15
C GLY A 651 -14.32 -12.90 -14.11
N ASN A 652 -15.59 -13.17 -14.41
CA ASN A 652 -16.63 -13.26 -13.37
C ASN A 652 -16.55 -14.64 -12.68
N ILE A 653 -15.85 -14.72 -11.55
CA ILE A 653 -15.71 -15.97 -10.78
C ILE A 653 -16.83 -16.08 -9.72
N GLY A 654 -17.95 -15.35 -9.88
CA GLY A 654 -19.09 -15.43 -8.97
C GLY A 654 -19.43 -16.87 -8.59
N THR A 655 -19.46 -17.16 -7.28
CA THR A 655 -19.65 -18.47 -6.59
C THR A 655 -18.98 -19.74 -7.16
N LEU A 656 -18.21 -19.64 -8.24
CA LEU A 656 -17.49 -20.73 -8.90
C LEU A 656 -16.29 -21.12 -8.03
N GLY A 657 -16.51 -22.12 -7.19
CA GLY A 657 -15.51 -22.71 -6.29
C GLY A 657 -15.76 -22.46 -4.80
N LEU A 658 -16.68 -21.54 -4.46
CA LEU A 658 -17.05 -21.26 -3.06
C LEU A 658 -18.37 -21.90 -2.67
N ALA A 659 -19.26 -22.30 -3.59
CA ALA A 659 -20.63 -22.70 -3.26
C ALA A 659 -20.81 -23.83 -2.21
N ASN A 660 -19.79 -24.67 -1.94
CA ASN A 660 -19.92 -25.88 -1.12
C ASN A 660 -18.93 -26.01 0.06
N SER A 661 -18.33 -24.93 0.59
CA SER A 661 -17.30 -25.03 1.65
C SER A 661 -17.58 -24.20 2.91
N GLU A 662 -16.99 -24.58 4.04
CA GLU A 662 -17.02 -23.77 5.27
C GLU A 662 -16.40 -22.38 5.08
N ASP A 663 -15.43 -22.25 4.17
CA ASP A 663 -14.84 -20.95 3.81
C ASP A 663 -15.85 -20.04 3.11
N ALA A 664 -16.80 -20.60 2.36
CA ALA A 664 -17.93 -19.84 1.82
C ALA A 664 -18.76 -19.17 2.92
N LYS A 665 -18.90 -19.82 4.08
CA LYS A 665 -19.62 -19.28 5.24
C LYS A 665 -18.87 -18.08 5.85
N LEU A 666 -17.53 -18.09 5.78
CA LEU A 666 -16.67 -16.99 6.24
C LEU A 666 -16.71 -15.76 5.31
N TYR A 667 -16.90 -15.98 4.00
CA TYR A 667 -16.97 -14.91 2.98
C TYR A 667 -18.40 -14.54 2.56
N ALA A 668 -19.42 -15.28 3.01
CA ALA A 668 -20.81 -14.98 2.71
C ALA A 668 -21.19 -13.63 3.31
N ARG A 669 -21.56 -12.68 2.44
CA ARG A 669 -22.27 -11.44 2.85
C ARG A 669 -23.68 -11.72 3.37
N ALA A 670 -24.16 -12.95 3.20
CA ALA A 670 -25.47 -13.38 3.62
C ALA A 670 -25.59 -13.26 5.14
N GLN A 671 -26.67 -12.62 5.58
CA GLN A 671 -27.07 -12.56 6.99
C GLN A 671 -27.53 -13.95 7.53
N PHE A 672 -27.43 -15.00 6.71
CA PHE A 672 -27.95 -16.33 6.94
C PHE A 672 -26.87 -17.41 6.79
N THR A 673 -26.85 -18.34 7.73
CA THR A 673 -26.10 -19.59 7.66
C THR A 673 -26.72 -20.54 6.61
N PRO A 674 -25.98 -21.54 6.09
CA PRO A 674 -26.55 -22.51 5.13
C PRO A 674 -27.76 -23.29 5.65
N ASP A 675 -27.82 -23.56 6.96
CA ASP A 675 -28.99 -24.21 7.58
C ASP A 675 -30.20 -23.26 7.59
N GLU A 676 -29.97 -21.97 7.84
CA GLU A 676 -31.01 -20.93 7.73
C GLU A 676 -31.47 -20.74 6.29
N VAL A 677 -30.56 -20.75 5.30
CA VAL A 677 -30.92 -20.67 3.88
C VAL A 677 -31.71 -21.92 3.45
N SER A 678 -31.34 -23.11 3.93
CA SER A 678 -32.09 -24.34 3.66
C SER A 678 -33.49 -24.29 4.30
N ASN A 679 -33.62 -23.76 5.51
CA ASN A 679 -34.92 -23.58 6.16
C ASN A 679 -35.78 -22.53 5.45
N LEU A 680 -35.18 -21.40 5.02
CA LEU A 680 -35.85 -20.37 4.24
C LEU A 680 -36.25 -20.89 2.86
N LYS A 681 -35.47 -21.79 2.26
CA LYS A 681 -35.82 -22.47 1.01
C LYS A 681 -37.02 -23.39 1.20
N ASN A 682 -37.03 -24.20 2.25
CA ASN A 682 -38.18 -25.04 2.58
C ASN A 682 -39.43 -24.19 2.87
N GLN A 683 -39.28 -23.02 3.50
CA GLN A 683 -40.39 -22.08 3.73
C GLN A 683 -40.88 -21.44 2.42
N PHE A 684 -39.97 -21.02 1.54
CA PHE A 684 -40.32 -20.52 0.22
C PHE A 684 -41.13 -21.54 -0.58
N GLU A 685 -40.68 -22.80 -0.60
CA GLU A 685 -41.38 -23.91 -1.26
C GLU A 685 -42.74 -24.25 -0.63
N LEU A 686 -42.99 -23.87 0.63
CA LEU A 686 -44.30 -24.01 1.29
C LEU A 686 -45.26 -22.87 0.93
N PHE A 687 -44.73 -21.69 0.58
CA PHE A 687 -45.52 -20.55 0.13
C PHE A 687 -45.82 -20.61 -1.37
N ASP A 688 -44.94 -21.21 -2.18
CA ASP A 688 -45.14 -21.50 -3.60
C ASP A 688 -46.03 -22.75 -3.77
N PHE A 689 -47.35 -22.54 -3.89
CA PHE A 689 -48.34 -23.63 -3.86
C PHE A 689 -48.42 -24.38 -5.19
N ASP A 690 -48.18 -23.71 -6.32
CA ASP A 690 -48.20 -24.31 -7.64
C ASP A 690 -46.83 -24.83 -8.11
N HIS A 691 -45.79 -24.62 -7.30
CA HIS A 691 -44.42 -25.09 -7.48
C HIS A 691 -43.75 -24.52 -8.75
N ASP A 692 -44.11 -23.30 -9.13
CA ASP A 692 -43.56 -22.62 -10.30
C ASP A 692 -42.26 -21.83 -10.01
N GLN A 693 -41.78 -21.89 -8.76
CA GLN A 693 -40.65 -21.15 -8.19
C GLN A 693 -40.89 -19.65 -8.00
N HIS A 694 -42.15 -19.23 -7.96
CA HIS A 694 -42.56 -17.86 -7.69
C HIS A 694 -43.67 -17.81 -6.65
N ILE A 695 -43.58 -16.88 -5.70
CA ILE A 695 -44.71 -16.57 -4.82
C ILE A 695 -45.52 -15.47 -5.49
N THR A 696 -46.69 -15.83 -5.99
CA THR A 696 -47.62 -14.93 -6.67
C THR A 696 -48.70 -14.41 -5.72
N LYS A 697 -49.59 -13.56 -6.25
CA LYS A 697 -50.77 -13.10 -5.51
C LYS A 697 -51.65 -14.26 -5.06
N ASP A 698 -51.85 -15.26 -5.92
CA ASP A 698 -52.76 -16.37 -5.65
C ASP A 698 -52.20 -17.28 -4.56
N ASP A 699 -50.87 -17.45 -4.52
CA ASP A 699 -50.15 -18.14 -3.45
C ASP A 699 -50.30 -17.47 -2.08
N LEU A 700 -50.20 -16.13 -2.04
CA LEU A 700 -50.41 -15.37 -0.80
C LEU A 700 -51.85 -15.49 -0.29
N ILE A 701 -52.84 -15.42 -1.18
CA ILE A 701 -54.26 -15.62 -0.84
C ILE A 701 -54.47 -17.01 -0.26
N HIS A 702 -53.87 -18.04 -0.88
CA HIS A 702 -53.94 -19.41 -0.41
C HIS A 702 -53.28 -19.59 0.96
N ALA A 703 -52.09 -19.03 1.16
CA ALA A 703 -51.38 -19.08 2.44
C ALA A 703 -52.16 -18.37 3.56
N MET A 704 -52.71 -17.18 3.30
CA MET A 704 -53.50 -16.41 4.27
C MET A 704 -54.80 -17.13 4.66
N THR A 705 -55.47 -17.76 3.69
CA THR A 705 -56.69 -18.54 3.92
C THR A 705 -56.41 -19.75 4.83
N ASN A 706 -55.30 -20.46 4.58
CA ASN A 706 -54.88 -21.59 5.39
C ASN A 706 -54.49 -21.20 6.82
N MET A 707 -54.01 -19.97 7.01
CA MET A 707 -53.66 -19.42 8.33
C MET A 707 -54.87 -18.81 9.07
N GLY A 708 -56.07 -18.83 8.47
CA GLY A 708 -57.32 -18.34 9.08
C GLY A 708 -57.49 -16.81 9.01
N TYR A 709 -56.77 -16.13 8.12
CA TYR A 709 -56.89 -14.69 7.89
C TYR A 709 -57.87 -14.40 6.73
N ASP A 710 -58.43 -13.18 6.71
CA ASP A 710 -59.31 -12.71 5.64
C ASP A 710 -58.49 -12.47 4.36
N ALA A 711 -58.56 -13.43 3.44
CA ALA A 711 -57.78 -13.46 2.20
C ALA A 711 -58.41 -12.60 1.10
N SER A 712 -58.59 -11.31 1.39
CA SER A 712 -59.04 -10.35 0.38
C SER A 712 -57.96 -10.13 -0.69
N THR A 713 -58.39 -10.05 -1.95
CA THR A 713 -57.51 -9.80 -3.10
C THR A 713 -56.77 -8.45 -3.01
N GLU A 714 -57.35 -7.49 -2.31
CA GLU A 714 -56.81 -6.15 -2.07
C GLU A 714 -55.64 -6.16 -1.09
N LEU A 715 -55.70 -7.01 -0.06
CA LEU A 715 -54.64 -7.18 0.93
C LEU A 715 -53.43 -7.93 0.36
N ALA A 716 -53.67 -8.99 -0.43
CA ALA A 716 -52.60 -9.70 -1.14
C ALA A 716 -51.86 -8.78 -2.13
N ASP A 717 -52.59 -7.94 -2.87
CA ASP A 717 -51.97 -6.92 -3.73
C ASP A 717 -51.19 -5.86 -2.94
N SER A 718 -51.65 -5.51 -1.73
CA SER A 718 -50.94 -4.57 -0.86
C SER A 718 -49.63 -5.16 -0.37
N ILE A 719 -49.65 -6.40 0.15
CA ILE A 719 -48.46 -7.11 0.61
C ILE A 719 -47.46 -7.23 -0.52
N LEU A 720 -47.90 -7.73 -1.68
CA LEU A 720 -47.02 -7.94 -2.82
C LEU A 720 -46.40 -6.62 -3.33
N ARG A 721 -47.15 -5.50 -3.30
CA ARG A 721 -46.61 -4.17 -3.63
C ARG A 721 -45.56 -3.65 -2.64
N GLU A 722 -45.65 -4.03 -1.37
CA GLU A 722 -44.68 -3.62 -0.35
C GLU A 722 -43.37 -4.41 -0.45
N VAL A 723 -43.44 -5.67 -0.91
CA VAL A 723 -42.29 -6.58 -0.88
C VAL A 723 -41.67 -6.86 -2.26
N ASP A 724 -42.39 -6.61 -3.36
CA ASP A 724 -41.86 -6.70 -4.73
C ASP A 724 -41.27 -5.35 -5.18
N PHE A 725 -40.01 -5.11 -4.79
CA PHE A 725 -39.26 -3.91 -5.14
C PHE A 725 -39.09 -3.71 -6.66
N GLY A 726 -39.28 -4.76 -7.47
CA GLY A 726 -39.13 -4.73 -8.93
C GLY A 726 -40.43 -4.55 -9.71
N ARG A 727 -41.60 -4.59 -9.06
CA ARG A 727 -42.94 -4.60 -9.68
C ARG A 727 -43.11 -5.70 -10.74
N LYS A 728 -42.52 -6.86 -10.49
CA LYS A 728 -42.61 -8.05 -11.35
C LYS A 728 -43.96 -8.77 -11.23
N GLY A 729 -44.70 -8.55 -10.14
CA GLY A 729 -45.97 -9.22 -9.84
C GLY A 729 -45.82 -10.56 -9.12
N PHE A 730 -44.60 -10.93 -8.72
CA PHE A 730 -44.27 -12.16 -8.00
C PHE A 730 -42.92 -12.03 -7.28
N LEU A 731 -42.63 -12.91 -6.32
CA LEU A 731 -41.34 -13.02 -5.63
C LEU A 731 -40.61 -14.30 -6.03
N ASN A 732 -39.36 -14.19 -6.49
CA ASN A 732 -38.48 -15.36 -6.61
C ASN A 732 -37.74 -15.60 -5.27
N PHE A 733 -37.02 -16.71 -5.18
CA PHE A 733 -36.29 -17.09 -3.97
C PHE A 733 -35.26 -16.04 -3.51
N GLN A 734 -34.61 -15.32 -4.43
CA GLN A 734 -33.65 -14.28 -4.08
C GLN A 734 -34.35 -13.06 -3.46
N ASP A 735 -35.47 -12.63 -4.04
CA ASP A 735 -36.30 -11.54 -3.50
C ASP A 735 -36.84 -11.93 -2.10
N TYR A 736 -37.22 -13.19 -1.89
CA TYR A 736 -37.63 -13.74 -0.59
C TYR A 736 -36.51 -13.73 0.47
N LEU A 737 -35.27 -14.10 0.07
CA LEU A 737 -34.11 -14.03 0.97
C LEU A 737 -33.78 -12.60 1.39
N ASP A 738 -33.94 -11.63 0.49
CA ASP A 738 -33.70 -10.21 0.80
C ASP A 738 -34.73 -9.66 1.79
N ILE A 739 -36.01 -10.06 1.65
CA ILE A 739 -37.08 -9.74 2.61
C ILE A 739 -36.80 -10.39 3.97
N ALA A 740 -36.45 -11.68 3.98
CA ALA A 740 -36.09 -12.38 5.21
C ALA A 740 -34.92 -11.71 5.91
N ALA A 741 -33.91 -11.24 5.17
CA ALA A 741 -32.75 -10.52 5.72
C ALA A 741 -33.20 -9.24 6.43
N GLY A 742 -34.05 -8.44 5.79
CA GLY A 742 -34.62 -7.23 6.39
C GLY A 742 -35.43 -7.52 7.66
N LEU A 743 -36.22 -8.59 7.68
CA LEU A 743 -37.01 -9.00 8.85
C LEU A 743 -36.13 -9.51 10.02
N LYS A 744 -35.08 -10.27 9.72
CA LYS A 744 -34.10 -10.72 10.73
C LYS A 744 -33.36 -9.52 11.34
N GLU A 745 -33.04 -8.53 10.53
CA GLU A 745 -32.42 -7.27 10.96
C GLU A 745 -33.36 -6.47 11.89
N LEU A 746 -34.64 -6.33 11.54
CA LEU A 746 -35.67 -5.69 12.38
C LEU A 746 -35.97 -6.44 13.70
N GLN A 747 -36.00 -7.77 13.67
CA GLN A 747 -36.19 -8.58 14.89
C GLN A 747 -35.01 -8.46 15.85
N LEU A 748 -33.78 -8.43 15.33
CA LEU A 748 -32.59 -8.20 16.14
C LEU A 748 -32.61 -6.81 16.77
N GLU A 749 -32.95 -5.76 16.00
CA GLU A 749 -33.11 -4.40 16.56
C GLU A 749 -34.20 -4.35 17.64
N SER A 750 -35.36 -4.98 17.42
CA SER A 750 -36.44 -5.02 18.41
C SER A 750 -36.03 -5.75 19.70
N ALA A 751 -35.39 -6.92 19.59
CA ALA A 751 -34.92 -7.68 20.74
C ALA A 751 -33.83 -6.93 21.54
N PHE A 752 -32.91 -6.25 20.86
CA PHE A 752 -31.89 -5.42 21.51
C PHE A 752 -32.48 -4.16 22.14
N THR A 753 -33.46 -3.52 21.48
CA THR A 753 -34.18 -2.36 22.03
C THR A 753 -34.95 -2.77 23.30
N HIS A 754 -35.56 -3.96 23.29
CA HIS A 754 -36.28 -4.50 24.45
C HIS A 754 -35.33 -4.88 25.60
N LEU A 755 -34.16 -5.44 25.30
CA LEU A 755 -33.12 -5.73 26.30
C LEU A 755 -32.49 -4.45 26.89
N ALA A 756 -32.22 -3.45 26.05
CA ALA A 756 -31.72 -2.15 26.50
C ALA A 756 -32.74 -1.42 27.38
N GLN A 757 -34.03 -1.51 27.06
CA GLN A 757 -35.11 -0.97 27.88
C GLN A 757 -35.26 -1.71 29.24
N LEU A 758 -35.05 -3.03 29.27
CA LEU A 758 -35.03 -3.83 30.49
C LEU A 758 -33.84 -3.48 31.42
N ASP A 759 -32.69 -3.10 30.87
CA ASP A 759 -31.52 -2.69 31.67
C ASP A 759 -31.67 -1.27 32.24
N THR A 760 -32.31 -0.35 31.49
CA THR A 760 -32.67 0.99 32.02
C THR A 760 -33.76 0.94 33.08
N SER A 761 -34.71 -0.01 33.01
CA SER A 761 -35.76 -0.15 34.02
C SER A 761 -35.28 -0.86 35.29
N ARG A 762 -34.24 -1.71 35.22
CA ARG A 762 -33.56 -2.26 36.41
C ARG A 762 -32.76 -1.21 37.20
N LYS A 763 -32.22 -0.18 36.55
CA LYS A 763 -31.47 0.90 37.26
C LYS A 763 -32.36 1.98 37.90
N ILE A 764 -33.67 1.97 37.67
CA ILE A 764 -34.62 2.94 38.26
C ILE A 764 -35.47 2.31 39.39
N GLY A 765 -35.39 0.98 39.60
CA GLY A 765 -36.18 0.24 40.59
C GLY A 765 -35.59 0.11 42.00
N GLU A 766 -34.31 0.41 42.22
CA GLU A 766 -33.63 0.26 43.52
C GLU A 766 -33.21 1.60 44.14
N THR A 767 -34.16 2.51 44.30
CA THR A 767 -34.05 3.58 45.31
C THR A 767 -35.42 3.84 45.93
N GLY A 768 -35.75 3.13 47.02
CA GLY A 768 -36.95 3.46 47.80
C GLY A 768 -37.29 2.50 48.94
N ARG A 769 -37.05 2.96 50.18
CA ARG A 769 -37.61 2.55 51.49
C ARG A 769 -36.85 1.53 52.37
N ILE A 770 -35.92 2.09 53.16
CA ILE A 770 -35.89 2.20 54.63
C ILE A 770 -36.66 1.14 55.46
N GLY A 771 -35.95 0.45 56.37
CA GLY A 771 -36.40 0.30 57.77
C GLY A 771 -36.36 -1.08 58.45
N SER A 772 -35.40 -1.25 59.37
CA SER A 772 -35.38 -2.06 60.61
C SER A 772 -35.60 -3.59 60.58
N HIS A 773 -34.53 -4.34 60.83
CA HIS A 773 -34.38 -5.16 62.05
C HIS A 773 -32.91 -5.61 62.21
N ALA A 774 -32.37 -5.38 63.41
CA ALA A 774 -31.08 -5.88 63.89
C ALA A 774 -31.30 -7.18 64.68
N ASP A 775 -30.48 -8.19 64.45
CA ASP A 775 -29.56 -8.82 65.42
C ASP A 775 -29.17 -10.25 65.00
N ASP A 776 -27.92 -10.59 65.35
CA ASP A 776 -27.26 -11.90 65.37
C ASP A 776 -27.07 -12.68 64.05
N ASP A 777 -25.84 -12.66 63.50
CA ASP A 777 -24.85 -13.63 63.96
C ASP A 777 -23.43 -13.25 63.51
N SER A 778 -22.48 -13.51 64.38
CA SER A 778 -21.08 -13.12 64.28
C SER A 778 -20.20 -14.32 63.97
N SER A 779 -19.06 -14.04 63.34
CA SER A 779 -17.89 -14.91 63.17
C SER A 779 -17.95 -15.97 62.05
N GLN A 780 -17.27 -15.67 60.93
CA GLN A 780 -16.00 -16.30 60.59
C GLN A 780 -15.40 -15.77 59.28
N ARG A 781 -14.09 -15.49 59.38
CA ARG A 781 -13.08 -15.37 58.31
C ARG A 781 -12.96 -14.05 57.54
N GLU A 782 -12.26 -13.12 58.19
CA GLU A 782 -11.20 -12.37 57.52
C GLU A 782 -10.09 -13.32 57.00
N SER A 783 -9.79 -13.23 55.70
CA SER A 783 -8.40 -13.31 55.24
C SER A 783 -8.24 -12.49 53.96
N ARG A 784 -7.63 -11.31 54.11
CA ARG A 784 -7.11 -10.50 53.01
C ARG A 784 -6.04 -11.29 52.26
N ARG A 785 -6.18 -11.46 50.93
CA ARG A 785 -5.05 -11.77 50.04
C ARG A 785 -4.83 -10.60 49.07
N LYS A 786 -3.67 -9.97 49.26
CA LYS A 786 -3.04 -9.01 48.37
C LYS A 786 -2.83 -9.63 46.98
N ILE A 787 -3.09 -8.86 45.94
CA ILE A 787 -2.75 -9.15 44.54
C ILE A 787 -1.22 -9.01 44.40
N PRO A 788 -0.49 -9.99 43.84
CA PRO A 788 0.93 -9.83 43.52
C PRO A 788 1.10 -9.04 42.22
N VAL A 789 1.97 -8.03 42.27
CA VAL A 789 2.54 -7.33 41.11
C VAL A 789 3.77 -8.13 40.68
N GLU A 790 3.73 -8.80 39.53
CA GLU A 790 4.93 -9.38 38.93
C GLU A 790 5.61 -8.36 38.02
N ARG A 791 6.84 -8.03 38.43
CA ARG A 791 7.81 -7.15 37.81
C ARG A 791 8.58 -7.97 36.76
N SER A 792 8.66 -7.47 35.52
CA SER A 792 9.67 -7.95 34.57
C SER A 792 11.05 -7.45 35.02
N GLY A 793 11.89 -8.39 35.46
CA GLY A 793 13.18 -8.14 36.09
C GLY A 793 14.23 -7.57 35.14
N GLY A 794 14.90 -6.53 35.62
CA GLY A 794 16.30 -6.25 35.30
C GLY A 794 17.23 -6.89 36.34
N GLY A 795 18.52 -6.90 36.01
CA GLY A 795 19.64 -7.37 36.83
C GLY A 795 20.41 -8.45 36.06
N THR A 796 21.70 -8.33 35.79
CA THR A 796 22.78 -7.52 36.39
C THR A 796 23.89 -7.27 35.37
#